data_AF-A0A244ETE1-F1
#
_entry.id   AF-A0A244ETE1-F1
#
_cell.length_a   1.000
_cell.length_b   1.000
_cell.length_c   1.000
_cell.angle_alpha   90.00
_cell.angle_beta   90.00
_cell.angle_gamma   90.00
#
_symmetry.space_group_name_H-M   'P 1'
#
loop_
_entity.id
_entity.type
_entity.pdbx_description
1 polymer ?
#
loop_
_entity_poly.entity_id
_entity_poly.type
_entity_poly.pdbx_seq_one_letter_code
_entity_poly.pdbx_strand_id
1 'polypeptide(L)'
;MPYSCSIEQAVDHVLAQLPEHIHLGMPLGLGKPNRFVNALYQRISQLPERKLTIYTALTLGRPTPGEGLQARFLEPFLERTFGDYPELEFLAALRRDKLPGNVRVQQFFMQPGSLLDSAPAQQDYVSSNYSHAARDINANGLNLVAQLVARDEQRPGKLSLSCNPDVTLDLLPMIAKRRAAGETVLMLGQVHADLPYMPGDSELDVDAFDVLLNEDEHSTLFSTPNMPVGYQDHLIGLHASTLVRDGGTLQIGIGSMGDALTGALLARQADNETWRSLLADLNMSNWQTLIDREGGTQPFASGLYGCSEMFVNGLLVLADAGIVRRKVYADAELQRLANMGTLDEDAHPEGVVVHGGFFLGPSSFYARLRELPAERLAQFNMTAISYINELYGQEDLKRLQRRDARFINSAFTVTLMGAAVADQLEDGRVLSGVGGQYNFVAQAHALEGARSILMVRSWRESGGEVSSNIVWQYGHTTIPRHLRDIVVTEYGIADLRGQTDATVIERILNITDSRFQPGLIEQAQKTGKLPKDFHLDPRFTQNTPERLRDISAHYPSLFTEYPLGCDFTPEERDLLRALNWLKSKLKLTEILELGKATLDAPEPEAFQLHLQRMQLDNPQGLREELYQRLLLAGLQNTTGLTG
;
A
#
# COMPACT_ATOMS: atom_id res chain seq x y z
N MET A 1 -14.25 -23.34 25.84
CA MET A 1 -14.99 -23.72 24.63
C MET A 1 -15.88 -22.55 24.22
N PRO A 2 -15.66 -21.96 23.03
CA PRO A 2 -16.48 -20.87 22.51
C PRO A 2 -17.94 -21.29 22.34
N TYR A 3 -18.87 -20.33 22.43
CA TYR A 3 -20.23 -20.50 21.94
C TYR A 3 -20.21 -20.62 20.43
N SER A 4 -20.44 -21.83 19.91
CA SER A 4 -20.49 -22.09 18.47
C SER A 4 -21.93 -21.98 17.96
N CYS A 5 -22.17 -21.10 16.99
CA CYS A 5 -23.52 -20.74 16.56
C CYS A 5 -23.56 -20.13 15.14
N SER A 6 -24.77 -19.97 14.60
CA SER A 6 -24.97 -19.27 13.31
C SER A 6 -24.80 -17.75 13.47
N ILE A 7 -24.73 -17.01 12.34
CA ILE A 7 -24.64 -15.54 12.35
C ILE A 7 -25.79 -14.90 13.15
N GLU A 8 -27.03 -15.30 12.92
CA GLU A 8 -28.19 -14.73 13.62
C GLU A 8 -28.15 -15.00 15.12
N GLN A 9 -27.75 -16.21 15.51
CA GLN A 9 -27.57 -16.57 16.93
C GLN A 9 -26.42 -15.79 17.58
N ALA A 10 -25.35 -15.51 16.83
CA ALA A 10 -24.26 -14.66 17.29
C ALA A 10 -24.72 -13.21 17.49
N VAL A 11 -25.53 -12.65 16.59
CA VAL A 11 -26.13 -11.32 16.75
C VAL A 11 -27.02 -11.27 18.00
N ASP A 12 -27.90 -12.25 18.18
CA ASP A 12 -28.77 -12.34 19.36
C ASP A 12 -27.95 -12.45 20.66
N HIS A 13 -26.89 -13.26 20.65
CA HIS A 13 -25.98 -13.41 21.77
C HIS A 13 -25.26 -12.09 22.11
N VAL A 14 -24.72 -11.40 21.10
CA VAL A 14 -24.06 -10.10 21.27
C VAL A 14 -25.03 -9.08 21.87
N LEU A 15 -26.26 -8.98 21.36
CA LEU A 15 -27.26 -8.05 21.90
C LEU A 15 -27.69 -8.40 23.33
N ALA A 16 -27.69 -9.69 23.69
CA ALA A 16 -28.05 -10.15 25.03
C ALA A 16 -26.94 -9.91 26.07
N GLN A 17 -25.67 -10.03 25.67
CA GLN A 17 -24.52 -9.95 26.57
C GLN A 17 -23.94 -8.54 26.72
N LEU A 18 -24.05 -7.70 25.67
CA LEU A 18 -23.45 -6.38 25.64
C LEU A 18 -24.47 -5.27 25.98
N PRO A 19 -24.00 -4.13 26.52
CA PRO A 19 -24.86 -2.99 26.83
C PRO A 19 -25.55 -2.40 25.59
N GLU A 20 -26.43 -1.42 25.80
CA GLU A 20 -27.16 -0.73 24.73
C GLU A 20 -26.23 -0.15 23.65
N HIS A 21 -25.04 0.32 24.04
CA HIS A 21 -24.02 0.84 23.14
C HIS A 21 -22.94 -0.21 22.87
N ILE A 22 -22.92 -0.72 21.65
CA ILE A 22 -21.91 -1.67 21.16
C ILE A 22 -20.78 -0.90 20.49
N HIS A 23 -19.57 -1.20 20.93
CA HIS A 23 -18.31 -0.69 20.45
C HIS A 23 -17.57 -1.84 19.78
N LEU A 24 -17.71 -1.93 18.45
CA LEU A 24 -17.18 -3.01 17.62
C LEU A 24 -15.81 -2.62 17.04
N GLY A 25 -14.75 -3.34 17.42
CA GLY A 25 -13.44 -3.28 16.79
C GLY A 25 -13.29 -4.33 15.69
N MET A 26 -12.71 -3.94 14.56
CA MET A 26 -12.39 -4.83 13.44
C MET A 26 -10.98 -4.54 12.90
N PRO A 27 -10.29 -5.54 12.34
CA PRO A 27 -8.95 -5.37 11.79
C PRO A 27 -8.93 -4.39 10.60
N LEU A 28 -7.75 -3.87 10.27
CA LEU A 28 -7.48 -3.04 9.08
C LEU A 28 -7.67 -3.86 7.79
N GLY A 29 -8.15 -3.32 6.67
CA GLY A 29 -8.12 -4.05 5.39
C GLY A 29 -8.87 -5.41 5.37
N LEU A 30 -8.19 -6.49 5.00
CA LEU A 30 -8.73 -7.86 4.95
C LEU A 30 -8.79 -8.49 6.35
N GLY A 31 -9.71 -9.41 6.61
CA GLY A 31 -9.83 -10.07 7.92
C GLY A 31 -11.10 -9.71 8.68
N LYS A 32 -12.05 -9.03 8.05
CA LYS A 32 -13.33 -8.61 8.63
C LYS A 32 -14.43 -9.64 8.33
N PRO A 33 -15.22 -10.10 9.32
CA PRO A 33 -16.32 -11.04 9.10
C PRO A 33 -17.55 -10.30 8.55
N ASN A 34 -17.49 -9.89 7.28
CA ASN A 34 -18.42 -8.93 6.69
C ASN A 34 -19.90 -9.33 6.81
N ARG A 35 -20.24 -10.62 6.65
CA ARG A 35 -21.63 -11.09 6.77
C ARG A 35 -22.19 -10.91 8.18
N PHE A 36 -21.41 -11.27 9.21
CA PHE A 36 -21.79 -11.03 10.60
C PHE A 36 -21.95 -9.53 10.90
N VAL A 37 -21.01 -8.71 10.41
CA VAL A 37 -21.05 -7.26 10.62
C VAL A 37 -22.27 -6.64 9.93
N ASN A 38 -22.62 -7.09 8.73
CA ASN A 38 -23.84 -6.67 8.03
C ASN A 38 -25.10 -7.06 8.81
N ALA A 39 -25.19 -8.29 9.32
CA ALA A 39 -26.32 -8.75 10.13
C ALA A 39 -26.48 -7.91 11.42
N LEU A 40 -25.39 -7.65 12.13
CA LEU A 40 -25.39 -6.79 13.33
C LEU A 40 -25.79 -5.35 12.99
N TYR A 41 -25.23 -4.78 11.91
CA TYR A 41 -25.56 -3.45 11.43
C TYR A 41 -27.05 -3.32 11.06
N GLN A 42 -27.60 -4.26 10.31
CA GLN A 42 -29.01 -4.29 9.93
C GLN A 42 -29.92 -4.38 11.16
N ARG A 43 -29.58 -5.27 12.11
CA ARG A 43 -30.37 -5.43 13.33
C ARG A 43 -30.37 -4.16 14.18
N ILE A 44 -29.22 -3.53 14.41
CA ILE A 44 -29.14 -2.30 15.21
C ILE A 44 -29.82 -1.12 14.48
N SER A 45 -29.76 -1.07 13.15
CA SER A 45 -30.44 -0.03 12.36
C SER A 45 -31.96 0.00 12.57
N GLN A 46 -32.55 -1.10 13.05
CA GLN A 46 -33.98 -1.23 13.34
C GLN A 46 -34.32 -1.01 14.83
N LEU A 47 -33.30 -0.83 15.69
CA LEU A 47 -33.41 -0.72 17.15
C LEU A 47 -32.87 0.65 17.60
N PRO A 48 -33.69 1.72 17.60
CA PRO A 48 -33.24 3.08 17.91
C PRO A 48 -32.69 3.24 19.34
N GLU A 49 -33.06 2.36 20.27
CA GLU A 49 -32.51 2.29 21.63
C GLU A 49 -31.09 1.71 21.68
N ARG A 50 -30.67 0.97 20.65
CA ARG A 50 -29.30 0.44 20.53
C ARG A 50 -28.43 1.40 19.73
N LYS A 51 -27.15 1.46 20.10
CA LYS A 51 -26.13 2.25 19.39
C LYS A 51 -24.98 1.35 18.94
N LEU A 52 -24.45 1.61 17.75
CA LEU A 52 -23.27 0.94 17.23
C LEU A 52 -22.19 1.96 16.89
N THR A 53 -20.98 1.77 17.43
CA THR A 53 -19.78 2.46 16.97
C THR A 53 -18.80 1.42 16.45
N ILE A 54 -18.43 1.56 15.18
CA ILE A 54 -17.50 0.66 14.49
C ILE A 54 -16.13 1.33 14.42
N TYR A 55 -15.12 0.70 15.00
CA TYR A 55 -13.71 1.09 14.90
C TYR A 55 -13.03 0.19 13.88
N THR A 56 -12.48 0.78 12.83
CA THR A 56 -11.82 0.02 11.78
C THR A 56 -10.85 0.91 11.01
N ALA A 57 -10.17 0.33 10.03
CA ALA A 57 -9.46 1.08 9.02
C ALA A 57 -9.46 0.32 7.69
N LEU A 58 -9.18 1.05 6.60
CA LEU A 58 -9.12 0.55 5.22
C LEU A 58 -10.31 -0.37 4.91
N THR A 59 -11.53 0.19 4.97
CA THR A 59 -12.75 -0.57 4.66
C THR A 59 -12.80 -0.88 3.16
N LEU A 60 -12.66 -2.16 2.81
CA LEU A 60 -12.51 -2.62 1.43
C LEU A 60 -13.88 -2.72 0.75
N GLY A 61 -14.04 -2.02 -0.38
CA GLY A 61 -15.21 -2.09 -1.23
C GLY A 61 -14.82 -2.32 -2.69
N ARG A 62 -15.72 -2.96 -3.44
CA ARG A 62 -15.53 -3.22 -4.86
C ARG A 62 -15.39 -1.88 -5.59
N PRO A 63 -14.47 -1.76 -6.56
CA PRO A 63 -14.44 -0.62 -7.45
C PRO A 63 -15.77 -0.46 -8.18
N THR A 64 -16.27 0.76 -8.31
CA THR A 64 -17.46 1.03 -9.12
C THR A 64 -17.06 1.03 -10.59
N PRO A 65 -17.73 0.25 -11.47
CA PRO A 65 -17.53 0.41 -12.90
C PRO A 65 -17.91 1.84 -13.31
N GLY A 66 -17.13 2.42 -14.23
CA GLY A 66 -17.49 3.71 -14.84
C GLY A 66 -18.71 3.57 -15.76
N GLU A 67 -18.84 4.43 -16.77
CA GLU A 67 -19.92 4.30 -17.78
C GLU A 67 -19.35 3.93 -19.16
N GLY A 68 -20.22 3.44 -20.06
CA GLY A 68 -19.89 3.19 -21.46
C GLY A 68 -18.75 2.18 -21.65
N LEU A 69 -17.74 2.54 -22.44
CA LEU A 69 -16.58 1.69 -22.71
C LEU A 69 -15.82 1.29 -21.44
N GLN A 70 -15.75 2.17 -20.43
CA GLN A 70 -15.07 1.86 -19.17
C GLN A 70 -15.82 0.76 -18.39
N ALA A 71 -17.15 0.83 -18.37
CA ALA A 71 -18.00 -0.21 -17.76
C ALA A 71 -17.79 -1.57 -18.45
N ARG A 72 -17.91 -1.59 -19.78
CA ARG A 72 -17.77 -2.80 -20.61
C ARG A 72 -16.44 -3.53 -20.40
N PHE A 73 -15.36 -2.77 -20.21
CA PHE A 73 -14.05 -3.35 -19.87
C PHE A 73 -14.00 -3.87 -18.44
N LEU A 74 -14.39 -3.02 -17.49
CA LEU A 74 -14.11 -3.22 -16.08
C LEU A 74 -15.06 -4.23 -15.44
N GLU A 75 -16.34 -4.29 -15.82
CA GLU A 75 -17.34 -5.18 -15.22
C GLU A 75 -16.93 -6.66 -15.21
N PRO A 76 -16.57 -7.30 -16.34
CA PRO A 76 -16.21 -8.73 -16.31
C PRO A 76 -14.90 -8.99 -15.57
N PHE A 77 -13.97 -8.01 -15.56
CA PHE A 77 -12.76 -8.09 -14.75
C PHE A 77 -13.10 -8.05 -13.25
N LEU A 78 -13.99 -7.14 -12.83
CA LEU A 78 -14.44 -7.02 -11.44
C LEU A 78 -15.20 -8.26 -10.98
N GLU A 79 -16.06 -8.83 -11.83
CA GLU A 79 -16.77 -10.08 -11.54
C GLU A 79 -15.78 -11.25 -11.35
N ARG A 80 -14.78 -11.38 -12.21
CA ARG A 80 -13.74 -12.41 -12.09
C ARG A 80 -12.86 -12.23 -10.85
N THR A 81 -12.55 -10.98 -10.51
CA THR A 81 -11.55 -10.64 -9.47
C THR A 81 -12.14 -10.59 -8.06
N PHE A 82 -13.36 -10.05 -7.93
CA PHE A 82 -14.02 -9.86 -6.65
C PHE A 82 -15.19 -10.81 -6.43
N GLY A 83 -15.66 -11.51 -7.48
CA GLY A 83 -16.66 -12.57 -7.38
C GLY A 83 -17.87 -12.20 -6.52
N ASP A 84 -18.13 -13.05 -5.54
CA ASP A 84 -19.17 -12.94 -4.53
C ASP A 84 -18.71 -12.27 -3.22
N TYR A 85 -17.60 -11.53 -3.23
CA TYR A 85 -17.08 -10.81 -2.06
C TYR A 85 -18.19 -9.98 -1.38
N PRO A 86 -18.50 -10.25 -0.10
CA PRO A 86 -19.53 -9.53 0.63
C PRO A 86 -19.03 -8.15 1.01
N GLU A 87 -19.56 -7.10 0.41
CA GLU A 87 -19.25 -5.72 0.82
C GLU A 87 -19.93 -5.37 2.16
N LEU A 88 -19.29 -4.50 2.93
CA LEU A 88 -19.87 -3.96 4.16
C LEU A 88 -20.97 -2.95 3.83
N GLU A 89 -22.19 -3.18 4.32
CA GLU A 89 -23.34 -2.36 3.99
C GLU A 89 -23.21 -0.92 4.51
N PHE A 90 -22.56 -0.74 5.66
CA PHE A 90 -22.28 0.59 6.19
C PHE A 90 -21.34 1.39 5.26
N LEU A 91 -20.48 0.74 4.45
CA LEU A 91 -19.62 1.45 3.49
C LEU A 91 -20.45 2.10 2.38
N ALA A 92 -21.46 1.39 1.88
CA ALA A 92 -22.40 1.94 0.91
C ALA A 92 -23.24 3.09 1.53
N ALA A 93 -23.60 2.98 2.81
CA ALA A 93 -24.27 4.04 3.55
C ALA A 93 -23.37 5.26 3.77
N LEU A 94 -22.08 5.06 4.11
CA LEU A 94 -21.07 6.13 4.22
C LEU A 94 -20.92 6.88 2.89
N ARG A 95 -20.70 6.18 1.78
CA ARG A 95 -20.55 6.79 0.45
C ARG A 95 -21.75 7.65 0.01
N ARG A 96 -22.93 7.44 0.61
CA ARG A 96 -24.19 8.12 0.27
C ARG A 96 -24.67 9.07 1.36
N ASP A 97 -23.91 9.24 2.45
CA ASP A 97 -24.30 9.99 3.65
C ASP A 97 -25.66 9.54 4.22
N LYS A 98 -25.88 8.22 4.28
CA LYS A 98 -27.12 7.57 4.72
C LYS A 98 -26.92 6.62 5.90
N LEU A 99 -25.90 6.85 6.73
CA LEU A 99 -25.78 6.09 7.98
C LEU A 99 -27.00 6.34 8.89
N PRO A 100 -27.57 5.29 9.52
CA PRO A 100 -28.59 5.43 10.54
C PRO A 100 -28.09 6.32 11.70
N GLY A 101 -28.98 7.11 12.30
CA GLY A 101 -28.61 8.06 13.37
C GLY A 101 -28.05 7.41 14.64
N ASN A 102 -28.23 6.10 14.81
CA ASN A 102 -27.70 5.30 15.91
C ASN A 102 -26.44 4.48 15.53
N VAL A 103 -25.89 4.67 14.33
CA VAL A 103 -24.65 4.02 13.87
C VAL A 103 -23.59 5.07 13.58
N ARG A 104 -22.38 4.87 14.09
CA ARG A 104 -21.18 5.64 13.76
C ARG A 104 -20.06 4.73 13.27
N VAL A 105 -19.26 5.21 12.33
CA VAL A 105 -18.09 4.49 11.81
C VAL A 105 -16.88 5.38 11.96
N GLN A 106 -15.99 5.01 12.87
CA GLN A 106 -14.76 5.73 13.15
C GLN A 106 -13.58 5.00 12.49
N GLN A 107 -12.95 5.69 11.54
CA GLN A 107 -11.82 5.14 10.79
C GLN A 107 -10.54 5.90 11.09
N PHE A 108 -9.44 5.18 11.30
CA PHE A 108 -8.11 5.78 11.45
C PHE A 108 -7.24 5.69 10.18
N PHE A 109 -7.76 5.03 9.14
CA PHE A 109 -7.21 5.06 7.79
C PHE A 109 -8.32 4.72 6.79
N MET A 110 -8.38 5.42 5.66
CA MET A 110 -9.35 5.20 4.58
C MET A 110 -8.63 4.78 3.29
N GLN A 111 -9.35 4.07 2.42
CA GLN A 111 -8.85 3.85 1.07
C GLN A 111 -8.69 5.22 0.36
N PRO A 112 -7.50 5.53 -0.20
CA PRO A 112 -7.21 6.85 -0.76
C PRO A 112 -8.29 7.37 -1.69
N GLY A 113 -8.85 8.55 -1.39
CA GLY A 113 -9.83 9.25 -2.23
C GLY A 113 -11.25 8.68 -2.19
N SER A 114 -11.48 7.51 -1.58
CA SER A 114 -12.76 6.79 -1.67
C SER A 114 -13.93 7.43 -0.90
N LEU A 115 -13.62 8.27 0.09
CA LEU A 115 -14.59 8.89 1.01
C LEU A 115 -14.36 10.41 1.16
N LEU A 116 -13.75 11.05 0.15
CA LEU A 116 -13.48 12.50 0.16
C LEU A 116 -14.77 13.34 0.26
N ASP A 117 -15.85 12.86 -0.36
CA ASP A 117 -17.13 13.56 -0.44
C ASP A 117 -18.16 13.05 0.59
N SER A 118 -17.74 12.18 1.51
CA SER A 118 -18.62 11.66 2.57
C SER A 118 -18.47 12.49 3.85
N ALA A 119 -19.49 13.29 4.18
CA ALA A 119 -19.49 14.10 5.40
C ALA A 119 -19.28 13.29 6.71
N PRO A 120 -20.01 12.18 6.97
CA PRO A 120 -19.80 11.39 8.18
C PRO A 120 -18.39 10.77 8.22
N ALA A 121 -17.84 10.31 7.09
CA ALA A 121 -16.48 9.79 7.07
C ALA A 121 -15.45 10.86 7.47
N GLN A 122 -15.58 12.07 6.94
CA GLN A 122 -14.68 13.19 7.27
C GLN A 122 -14.85 13.67 8.72
N GLN A 123 -16.07 13.64 9.27
CA GLN A 123 -16.38 14.08 10.64
C GLN A 123 -15.94 13.06 11.71
N ASP A 124 -16.07 11.76 11.44
CA ASP A 124 -15.74 10.69 12.38
C ASP A 124 -14.34 10.06 12.12
N TYR A 125 -13.50 10.70 11.30
CA TYR A 125 -12.11 10.28 11.13
C TYR A 125 -11.29 10.46 12.41
N VAL A 126 -10.52 9.44 12.77
CA VAL A 126 -9.63 9.44 13.94
C VAL A 126 -8.19 9.58 13.47
N SER A 127 -7.58 10.73 13.69
CA SER A 127 -6.16 10.93 13.40
C SER A 127 -5.30 10.21 14.44
N SER A 128 -4.90 8.97 14.15
CA SER A 128 -4.06 8.14 15.01
C SER A 128 -3.05 7.32 14.20
N ASN A 129 -1.84 7.21 14.73
CA ASN A 129 -0.85 6.28 14.19
C ASN A 129 -1.25 4.85 14.51
N TYR A 130 -0.88 3.89 13.67
CA TYR A 130 -1.26 2.49 13.90
C TYR A 130 -0.82 1.93 15.26
N SER A 131 0.37 2.30 15.76
CA SER A 131 0.85 1.86 17.09
C SER A 131 -0.05 2.32 18.24
N HIS A 132 -0.88 3.35 18.02
CA HIS A 132 -1.79 3.89 19.02
C HIS A 132 -3.25 3.47 18.82
N ALA A 133 -3.57 2.83 17.69
CA ALA A 133 -4.95 2.46 17.36
C ALA A 133 -5.57 1.57 18.44
N ALA A 134 -4.87 0.52 18.89
CA ALA A 134 -5.35 -0.37 19.95
C ALA A 134 -5.66 0.39 21.25
N ARG A 135 -4.78 1.31 21.66
CA ARG A 135 -4.98 2.17 22.85
C ARG A 135 -6.25 3.01 22.70
N ASP A 136 -6.39 3.69 21.56
CA ASP A 136 -7.49 4.63 21.32
C ASP A 136 -8.82 3.89 21.23
N ILE A 137 -8.87 2.76 20.52
CA ILE A 137 -10.06 1.89 20.42
C ILE A 137 -10.46 1.40 21.81
N ASN A 138 -9.51 0.89 22.59
CA ASN A 138 -9.78 0.40 23.94
C ASN A 138 -10.28 1.53 24.87
N ALA A 139 -9.67 2.72 24.81
CA ALA A 139 -10.09 3.88 25.62
C ALA A 139 -11.49 4.38 25.27
N ASN A 140 -11.93 4.17 24.02
CA ASN A 140 -13.27 4.51 23.55
C ASN A 140 -14.34 3.44 23.89
N GLY A 141 -14.03 2.48 24.77
CA GLY A 141 -15.03 1.59 25.35
C GLY A 141 -15.31 0.30 24.57
N LEU A 142 -14.35 -0.16 23.75
CA LEU A 142 -14.41 -1.43 23.03
C LEU A 142 -15.07 -2.55 23.86
N ASN A 143 -16.09 -3.20 23.34
CA ASN A 143 -16.76 -4.30 24.01
C ASN A 143 -17.08 -5.50 23.09
N LEU A 144 -16.76 -5.38 21.79
CA LEU A 144 -16.82 -6.46 20.82
C LEU A 144 -15.65 -6.36 19.85
N VAL A 145 -14.94 -7.46 19.63
CA VAL A 145 -13.99 -7.63 18.51
C VAL A 145 -14.53 -8.72 17.60
N ALA A 146 -14.54 -8.49 16.29
CA ALA A 146 -14.97 -9.47 15.31
C ALA A 146 -13.92 -9.62 14.20
N GLN A 147 -13.48 -10.85 13.94
CA GLN A 147 -12.36 -11.11 13.04
C GLN A 147 -12.51 -12.43 12.27
N LEU A 148 -12.13 -12.42 10.99
CA LEU A 148 -11.88 -13.66 10.24
C LEU A 148 -10.58 -14.30 10.71
N VAL A 149 -10.60 -15.63 10.78
CA VAL A 149 -9.45 -16.43 11.19
C VAL A 149 -9.24 -17.60 10.23
N ALA A 150 -8.03 -18.13 10.19
CA ALA A 150 -7.69 -19.34 9.44
C ALA A 150 -7.56 -20.54 10.39
N ARG A 151 -7.83 -21.74 9.88
CA ARG A 151 -7.60 -23.01 10.58
C ARG A 151 -6.65 -23.88 9.78
N ASP A 152 -5.92 -24.74 10.50
CA ASP A 152 -5.10 -25.80 9.91
C ASP A 152 -5.43 -27.10 10.65
N GLU A 153 -5.80 -28.14 9.89
CA GLU A 153 -6.15 -29.45 10.42
C GLU A 153 -4.98 -30.11 11.17
N GLN A 154 -3.74 -29.73 10.85
CA GLN A 154 -2.52 -30.20 11.52
C GLN A 154 -2.28 -29.51 12.87
N ARG A 155 -3.02 -28.44 13.18
CA ARG A 155 -2.90 -27.62 14.40
C ARG A 155 -4.23 -27.59 15.17
N PRO A 156 -4.77 -28.74 15.62
CA PRO A 156 -6.06 -28.78 16.31
C PRO A 156 -6.03 -27.94 17.59
N GLY A 157 -7.09 -27.16 17.83
CA GLY A 157 -7.24 -26.29 19.00
C GLY A 157 -6.61 -24.89 18.84
N LYS A 158 -5.93 -24.61 17.72
CA LYS A 158 -5.40 -23.29 17.38
C LYS A 158 -6.14 -22.68 16.20
N LEU A 159 -6.26 -21.36 16.21
CA LEU A 159 -6.74 -20.55 15.08
C LEU A 159 -5.71 -19.45 14.80
N SER A 160 -5.51 -19.10 13.54
CA SER A 160 -4.59 -18.05 13.15
C SER A 160 -5.36 -16.76 12.80
N LEU A 161 -4.93 -15.63 13.35
CA LEU A 161 -5.36 -14.30 12.92
C LEU A 161 -4.91 -13.95 11.49
N SER A 162 -4.06 -14.81 10.89
CA SER A 162 -3.68 -14.82 9.48
C SER A 162 -3.22 -13.46 8.96
N CYS A 163 -4.03 -12.82 8.14
CA CYS A 163 -3.70 -11.60 7.42
C CYS A 163 -3.69 -10.37 8.30
N ASN A 164 -4.20 -10.44 9.54
CA ASN A 164 -4.42 -9.26 10.35
C ASN A 164 -4.31 -9.48 11.87
N PRO A 165 -3.15 -9.90 12.40
CA PRO A 165 -2.90 -9.84 13.84
C PRO A 165 -2.69 -8.40 14.37
N ASP A 166 -2.42 -7.44 13.48
CA ASP A 166 -1.96 -6.06 13.73
C ASP A 166 -2.37 -5.42 15.08
N VAL A 167 -3.62 -4.94 15.18
CA VAL A 167 -4.21 -4.23 16.30
C VAL A 167 -4.81 -5.22 17.28
N THR A 168 -5.25 -6.39 16.81
CA THR A 168 -5.87 -7.41 17.66
C THR A 168 -4.90 -7.92 18.72
N LEU A 169 -3.65 -8.25 18.35
CA LEU A 169 -2.64 -8.68 19.32
C LEU A 169 -2.32 -7.60 20.35
N ASP A 170 -2.30 -6.32 19.94
CA ASP A 170 -2.11 -5.19 20.86
C ASP A 170 -3.33 -4.96 21.78
N LEU A 171 -4.54 -5.32 21.34
CA LEU A 171 -5.77 -5.25 22.14
C LEU A 171 -5.88 -6.37 23.17
N LEU A 172 -5.40 -7.59 22.88
CA LEU A 172 -5.59 -8.76 23.76
C LEU A 172 -5.15 -8.53 25.23
N PRO A 173 -3.97 -7.97 25.53
CA PRO A 173 -3.59 -7.67 26.91
C PRO A 173 -4.51 -6.65 27.60
N MET A 174 -5.02 -5.67 26.84
CA MET A 174 -5.94 -4.65 27.36
C MET A 174 -7.32 -5.25 27.66
N ILE A 175 -7.81 -6.13 26.78
CA ILE A 175 -9.05 -6.88 26.95
C ILE A 175 -8.95 -7.79 28.18
N ALA A 176 -7.85 -8.55 28.31
CA ALA A 176 -7.62 -9.42 29.45
C ALA A 176 -7.67 -8.65 30.78
N LYS A 177 -7.03 -7.46 30.83
CA LYS A 177 -7.07 -6.59 32.02
C LYS A 177 -8.48 -6.12 32.37
N ARG A 178 -9.30 -5.76 31.38
CA ARG A 178 -10.69 -5.31 31.59
C ARG A 178 -11.60 -6.45 32.01
N ARG A 179 -11.45 -7.64 31.40
CA ARG A 179 -12.15 -8.86 31.84
C ARG A 179 -11.82 -9.22 33.29
N ALA A 180 -10.55 -9.11 33.69
CA ALA A 180 -10.14 -9.32 35.07
C ALA A 180 -10.75 -8.29 36.05
N ALA A 181 -11.14 -7.11 35.57
CA ALA A 181 -11.87 -6.09 36.32
C ALA A 181 -13.40 -6.29 36.33
N GLY A 182 -13.91 -7.37 35.70
CA GLY A 182 -15.33 -7.71 35.65
C GLY A 182 -16.09 -7.11 34.47
N GLU A 183 -15.41 -6.50 33.50
CA GLU A 183 -16.04 -6.00 32.27
C GLU A 183 -16.26 -7.13 31.25
N THR A 184 -17.42 -7.10 30.59
CA THR A 184 -17.69 -7.98 29.45
C THR A 184 -17.17 -7.35 28.16
N VAL A 185 -16.20 -8.01 27.54
CA VAL A 185 -15.72 -7.71 26.18
C VAL A 185 -15.71 -9.02 25.42
N LEU A 186 -16.40 -9.12 24.28
CA LEU A 186 -16.51 -10.37 23.51
C LEU A 186 -15.49 -10.40 22.35
N MET A 187 -14.91 -11.57 22.11
CA MET A 187 -14.09 -11.92 20.95
C MET A 187 -14.87 -12.88 20.06
N LEU A 188 -15.19 -12.46 18.84
CA LEU A 188 -15.89 -13.26 17.84
C LEU A 188 -14.95 -13.65 16.69
N GLY A 189 -14.89 -14.94 16.40
CA GLY A 189 -14.16 -15.49 15.24
C GLY A 189 -15.10 -16.05 14.19
N GLN A 190 -14.74 -15.88 12.92
CA GLN A 190 -15.33 -16.62 11.79
C GLN A 190 -14.21 -17.23 10.97
N VAL A 191 -14.24 -18.56 10.77
CA VAL A 191 -13.23 -19.21 9.94
C VAL A 191 -13.50 -18.88 8.48
N HIS A 192 -12.45 -18.59 7.70
CA HIS A 192 -12.54 -18.44 6.25
C HIS A 192 -11.66 -19.48 5.56
N ALA A 193 -12.24 -20.24 4.62
CA ALA A 193 -11.56 -21.39 4.01
C ALA A 193 -10.32 -21.00 3.18
N ASP A 194 -10.40 -19.90 2.43
CA ASP A 194 -9.28 -19.46 1.59
C ASP A 194 -8.25 -18.58 2.31
N LEU A 195 -8.45 -18.26 3.58
CA LEU A 195 -7.53 -17.36 4.29
C LEU A 195 -6.23 -18.12 4.66
N PRO A 196 -5.03 -17.64 4.28
CA PRO A 196 -3.79 -18.39 4.53
C PRO A 196 -3.52 -18.59 6.03
N TYR A 197 -3.28 -19.80 6.49
CA TYR A 197 -2.91 -20.01 7.89
C TYR A 197 -1.48 -19.51 8.15
N MET A 198 -1.32 -18.50 9.01
CA MET A 198 0.01 -17.98 9.38
C MET A 198 0.39 -18.49 10.78
N PRO A 199 1.50 -19.23 10.94
CA PRO A 199 1.96 -19.70 12.25
C PRO A 199 2.68 -18.56 13.02
N GLY A 200 3.02 -18.82 14.28
CA GLY A 200 3.79 -17.88 15.10
C GLY A 200 2.90 -16.94 15.90
N ASP A 201 3.22 -15.64 15.92
CA ASP A 201 2.56 -14.68 16.81
C ASP A 201 1.05 -14.53 16.52
N SER A 202 0.62 -14.83 15.30
CA SER A 202 -0.79 -14.82 14.90
C SER A 202 -1.60 -16.01 15.41
N GLU A 203 -1.01 -17.04 16.01
CA GLU A 203 -1.72 -18.21 16.54
C GLU A 203 -2.36 -17.92 17.92
N LEU A 204 -3.68 -18.10 18.02
CA LEU A 204 -4.43 -18.06 19.27
C LEU A 204 -5.02 -19.44 19.61
N ASP A 205 -5.18 -19.73 20.89
CA ASP A 205 -6.02 -20.85 21.33
C ASP A 205 -7.48 -20.58 20.95
N VAL A 206 -8.21 -21.63 20.57
CA VAL A 206 -9.65 -21.53 20.23
C VAL A 206 -10.47 -20.94 21.38
N ASP A 207 -10.02 -21.13 22.63
CA ASP A 207 -10.63 -20.58 23.84
C ASP A 207 -10.38 -19.07 24.05
N ALA A 208 -9.56 -18.43 23.20
CA ALA A 208 -9.45 -16.97 23.17
C ALA A 208 -10.71 -16.31 22.59
N PHE A 209 -11.55 -17.07 21.87
CA PHE A 209 -12.82 -16.61 21.31
C PHE A 209 -13.98 -16.99 22.23
N ASP A 210 -14.90 -16.05 22.46
CA ASP A 210 -16.14 -16.32 23.20
C ASP A 210 -17.24 -16.82 22.27
N VAL A 211 -17.22 -16.37 21.01
CA VAL A 211 -18.16 -16.77 19.95
C VAL A 211 -17.37 -17.21 18.73
N LEU A 212 -17.71 -18.39 18.19
CA LEU A 212 -17.13 -18.89 16.96
C LEU A 212 -18.24 -19.29 15.99
N LEU A 213 -18.32 -18.63 14.84
CA LEU A 213 -19.34 -18.98 13.86
C LEU A 213 -19.13 -20.41 13.35
N ASN A 214 -20.21 -21.18 13.30
CA ASN A 214 -20.18 -22.60 12.96
C ASN A 214 -20.07 -22.90 11.46
N GLU A 215 -20.41 -21.93 10.62
CA GLU A 215 -20.25 -21.98 9.17
C GLU A 215 -18.96 -21.26 8.76
N ASP A 216 -18.10 -22.00 8.06
CA ASP A 216 -16.91 -21.43 7.45
C ASP A 216 -17.33 -20.47 6.31
N GLU A 217 -16.66 -19.33 6.19
CA GLU A 217 -16.83 -18.39 5.08
C GLU A 217 -16.08 -18.91 3.85
N HIS A 218 -16.76 -18.88 2.70
CA HIS A 218 -16.24 -19.39 1.42
C HIS A 218 -16.32 -18.37 0.28
N SER A 219 -16.78 -17.14 0.56
CA SER A 219 -16.82 -16.10 -0.45
C SER A 219 -15.42 -15.68 -0.89
N THR A 220 -15.36 -15.06 -2.06
CA THR A 220 -14.13 -14.56 -2.66
C THR A 220 -13.42 -13.58 -1.71
N LEU A 221 -12.17 -13.84 -1.36
CA LEU A 221 -11.34 -12.88 -0.62
C LEU A 221 -11.12 -11.60 -1.44
N PHE A 222 -11.14 -10.45 -0.78
CA PHE A 222 -10.78 -9.19 -1.44
C PHE A 222 -9.33 -9.23 -1.92
N SER A 223 -9.12 -8.91 -3.19
CA SER A 223 -7.80 -8.82 -3.80
C SER A 223 -7.47 -7.40 -4.23
N THR A 224 -6.18 -7.08 -4.26
CA THR A 224 -5.65 -5.85 -4.85
C THR A 224 -4.82 -6.23 -6.07
N PRO A 225 -5.41 -6.26 -7.28
CA PRO A 225 -4.69 -6.60 -8.49
C PRO A 225 -3.47 -5.71 -8.70
N ASN A 226 -2.41 -6.28 -9.26
CA ASN A 226 -1.24 -5.49 -9.62
C ASN A 226 -1.62 -4.51 -10.73
N MET A 227 -1.36 -3.22 -10.50
CA MET A 227 -1.65 -2.15 -11.43
C MET A 227 -0.42 -1.84 -12.29
N PRO A 228 -0.59 -1.28 -13.50
CA PRO A 228 0.53 -0.91 -14.34
C PRO A 228 1.43 0.13 -13.65
N VAL A 229 2.74 -0.05 -13.75
CA VAL A 229 3.76 0.85 -13.23
C VAL A 229 4.22 1.78 -14.34
N GLY A 230 4.05 3.09 -14.13
CA GLY A 230 4.49 4.11 -15.08
C GLY A 230 5.99 4.38 -15.00
N TYR A 231 6.56 4.95 -16.05
CA TYR A 231 8.00 5.25 -16.13
C TYR A 231 8.52 6.14 -14.98
N GLN A 232 7.73 7.11 -14.50
CA GLN A 232 8.10 7.94 -13.35
C GLN A 232 8.32 7.08 -12.11
N ASP A 233 7.43 6.13 -11.83
CA ASP A 233 7.52 5.27 -10.66
C ASP A 233 8.68 4.30 -10.80
N HIS A 234 8.91 3.73 -11.99
CA HIS A 234 10.10 2.93 -12.29
C HIS A 234 11.40 3.67 -11.99
N LEU A 235 11.51 4.93 -12.43
CA LEU A 235 12.70 5.75 -12.14
C LEU A 235 12.84 6.06 -10.65
N ILE A 236 11.75 6.39 -9.96
CA ILE A 236 11.75 6.60 -8.50
C ILE A 236 12.21 5.33 -7.77
N GLY A 237 11.66 4.17 -8.15
CA GLY A 237 12.03 2.86 -7.62
C GLY A 237 13.49 2.51 -7.89
N LEU A 238 13.98 2.82 -9.10
CA LEU A 238 15.37 2.66 -9.50
C LEU A 238 16.30 3.49 -8.60
N HIS A 239 16.04 4.78 -8.44
CA HIS A 239 16.83 5.66 -7.57
C HIS A 239 16.81 5.16 -6.12
N ALA A 240 15.64 4.83 -5.59
CA ALA A 240 15.50 4.30 -4.23
C ALA A 240 16.23 2.96 -4.04
N SER A 241 16.27 2.09 -5.06
CA SER A 241 16.96 0.79 -5.00
C SER A 241 18.47 0.91 -4.78
N THR A 242 19.08 2.03 -5.18
CA THR A 242 20.50 2.32 -4.92
C THR A 242 20.80 2.58 -3.45
N LEU A 243 19.79 2.97 -2.67
CA LEU A 243 19.91 3.25 -1.24
C LEU A 243 19.70 2.00 -0.39
N VAL A 244 19.26 0.88 -0.97
CA VAL A 244 19.05 -0.38 -0.24
C VAL A 244 20.40 -1.06 0.01
N ARG A 245 20.74 -1.25 1.29
CA ARG A 245 22.01 -1.84 1.71
C ARG A 245 21.91 -3.35 1.88
N ASP A 246 22.89 -4.08 1.37
CA ASP A 246 23.00 -5.53 1.59
C ASP A 246 23.23 -5.86 3.06
N GLY A 247 22.60 -6.92 3.56
CA GLY A 247 22.61 -7.28 4.98
C GLY A 247 21.70 -6.42 5.87
N GLY A 248 21.01 -5.44 5.29
CA GLY A 248 20.15 -4.50 6.00
C GLY A 248 18.73 -5.00 6.29
N THR A 249 17.85 -4.04 6.58
CA THR A 249 16.41 -4.26 6.78
C THR A 249 15.60 -3.43 5.81
N LEU A 250 14.54 -4.02 5.27
CA LEU A 250 13.67 -3.39 4.30
C LEU A 250 12.23 -3.27 4.83
N GLN A 251 11.71 -2.04 4.79
CA GLN A 251 10.28 -1.76 4.88
C GLN A 251 9.86 -1.07 3.59
N ILE A 252 8.80 -1.56 2.96
CA ILE A 252 8.24 -0.99 1.73
C ILE A 252 6.73 -0.87 1.85
N GLY A 253 6.19 0.22 1.30
CA GLY A 253 4.75 0.43 1.19
C GLY A 253 4.11 -0.29 0.00
N ILE A 254 2.84 0.03 -0.25
CA ILE A 254 2.03 -0.51 -1.35
C ILE A 254 2.01 0.38 -2.59
N GLY A 255 1.42 -0.15 -3.66
CA GLY A 255 1.10 0.57 -4.88
C GLY A 255 2.28 0.64 -5.85
N SER A 256 2.09 1.37 -6.94
CA SER A 256 2.98 1.34 -8.10
C SER A 256 4.44 1.70 -7.79
N MET A 257 4.70 2.59 -6.83
CA MET A 257 6.08 2.92 -6.43
C MET A 257 6.75 1.80 -5.62
N GLY A 258 5.99 1.07 -4.78
CA GLY A 258 6.51 -0.11 -4.07
C GLY A 258 6.82 -1.25 -5.05
N ASP A 259 5.95 -1.44 -6.04
CA ASP A 259 6.14 -2.42 -7.11
C ASP A 259 7.34 -2.04 -8.00
N ALA A 260 7.51 -0.76 -8.31
CA ALA A 260 8.66 -0.24 -9.06
C ALA A 260 9.99 -0.47 -8.33
N LEU A 261 10.05 -0.16 -7.02
CA LEU A 261 11.22 -0.44 -6.20
C LEU A 261 11.53 -1.94 -6.19
N THR A 262 10.50 -2.77 -6.06
CA THR A 262 10.66 -4.23 -6.08
C THR A 262 11.23 -4.70 -7.42
N GLY A 263 10.69 -4.21 -8.54
CA GLY A 263 11.22 -4.47 -9.89
C GLY A 263 12.68 -4.04 -10.04
N ALA A 264 13.03 -2.85 -9.54
CA ALA A 264 14.40 -2.37 -9.58
C ALA A 264 15.36 -3.22 -8.72
N LEU A 265 14.92 -3.74 -7.57
CA LEU A 265 15.72 -4.65 -6.74
C LEU A 265 15.90 -6.03 -7.39
N LEU A 266 14.88 -6.54 -8.08
CA LEU A 266 14.98 -7.75 -8.89
C LEU A 266 15.99 -7.56 -10.03
N ALA A 267 15.91 -6.45 -10.76
CA ALA A 267 16.87 -6.11 -11.82
C ALA A 267 18.30 -5.96 -11.25
N ARG A 268 18.47 -5.27 -10.12
CA ARG A 268 19.76 -5.16 -9.44
C ARG A 268 20.36 -6.51 -9.11
N GLN A 269 19.54 -7.52 -8.79
CA GLN A 269 19.98 -8.87 -8.47
C GLN A 269 20.23 -9.73 -9.72
N ALA A 270 19.33 -9.72 -10.69
CA ALA A 270 19.31 -10.67 -11.82
C ALA A 270 19.94 -10.12 -13.10
N ASP A 271 19.89 -8.81 -13.32
CA ASP A 271 20.38 -8.10 -14.51
C ASP A 271 21.14 -6.82 -14.10
N ASN A 272 22.15 -7.01 -13.24
CA ASN A 272 22.86 -5.90 -12.61
C ASN A 272 23.60 -5.01 -13.62
N GLU A 273 24.08 -5.58 -14.73
CA GLU A 273 24.81 -4.84 -15.77
C GLU A 273 23.90 -3.82 -16.48
N THR A 274 22.72 -4.25 -16.93
CA THR A 274 21.74 -3.36 -17.57
C THR A 274 21.23 -2.32 -16.58
N TRP A 275 20.95 -2.74 -15.33
CA TRP A 275 20.54 -1.82 -14.26
C TRP A 275 21.60 -0.74 -13.98
N ARG A 276 22.90 -1.10 -13.92
CA ARG A 276 24.00 -0.13 -13.74
C ARG A 276 24.19 0.79 -14.94
N SER A 277 23.99 0.28 -16.16
CA SER A 277 24.06 1.09 -17.39
C SER A 277 23.00 2.18 -17.39
N LEU A 278 21.76 1.84 -17.02
CA LEU A 278 20.70 2.84 -16.87
C LEU A 278 21.03 3.90 -15.81
N LEU A 279 21.61 3.51 -14.66
CA LEU A 279 22.07 4.49 -13.66
C LEU A 279 23.12 5.45 -14.21
N ALA A 280 24.03 4.97 -15.07
CA ALA A 280 25.04 5.80 -15.70
C ALA A 280 24.41 6.84 -16.65
N ASP A 281 23.47 6.43 -17.50
CA ASP A 281 22.76 7.32 -18.43
C ASP A 281 21.87 8.36 -17.71
N LEU A 282 21.37 8.00 -16.54
CA LEU A 282 20.67 8.92 -15.64
C LEU A 282 21.61 9.87 -14.88
N ASN A 283 22.93 9.77 -15.06
CA ASN A 283 23.96 10.54 -14.36
C ASN A 283 23.96 10.34 -12.84
N MET A 284 23.72 9.10 -12.38
CA MET A 284 23.67 8.79 -10.95
C MET A 284 25.00 8.95 -10.22
N SER A 285 26.10 9.15 -10.96
CA SER A 285 27.38 9.59 -10.40
C SER A 285 27.28 10.90 -9.62
N ASN A 286 26.27 11.75 -9.90
CA ASN A 286 25.98 12.95 -9.11
C ASN A 286 25.70 12.65 -7.62
N TRP A 287 25.25 11.43 -7.31
CA TRP A 287 24.93 10.96 -5.96
C TRP A 287 25.83 9.82 -5.48
N GLN A 288 26.95 9.54 -6.16
CA GLN A 288 27.81 8.39 -5.87
C GLN A 288 28.25 8.34 -4.40
N THR A 289 28.69 9.47 -3.83
CA THR A 289 29.10 9.56 -2.42
C THR A 289 27.97 9.17 -1.46
N LEU A 290 26.72 9.53 -1.77
CA LEU A 290 25.57 9.16 -0.97
C LEU A 290 25.28 7.66 -1.11
N ILE A 291 25.30 7.15 -2.34
CA ILE A 291 25.02 5.74 -2.65
C ILE A 291 26.05 4.82 -1.97
N ASP A 292 27.34 5.17 -2.01
CA ASP A 292 28.39 4.40 -1.35
C ASP A 292 28.24 4.44 0.19
N ARG A 293 27.83 5.60 0.73
CA ARG A 293 27.67 5.79 2.17
C ARG A 293 26.42 5.12 2.73
N GLU A 294 25.34 5.01 1.96
CA GLU A 294 24.03 4.60 2.46
C GLU A 294 23.50 3.31 1.82
N GLY A 295 23.94 2.91 0.64
CA GLY A 295 23.33 1.81 -0.08
C GLY A 295 24.35 0.96 -0.80
N GLY A 296 24.15 0.77 -2.10
CA GLY A 296 25.05 0.00 -2.94
C GLY A 296 24.49 -0.25 -4.33
N THR A 297 25.37 -0.71 -5.21
CA THR A 297 25.06 -0.99 -6.63
C THR A 297 25.37 -2.43 -7.05
N GLN A 298 25.80 -3.26 -6.10
CA GLN A 298 26.09 -4.68 -6.31
C GLN A 298 24.88 -5.55 -5.96
N PRO A 299 24.76 -6.77 -6.52
CA PRO A 299 23.79 -7.77 -6.06
C PRO A 299 23.90 -8.04 -4.56
N PHE A 300 22.82 -8.56 -3.98
CA PHE A 300 22.73 -8.86 -2.55
C PHE A 300 23.45 -10.17 -2.22
N ALA A 301 24.54 -10.08 -1.46
CA ALA A 301 25.32 -11.23 -1.01
C ALA A 301 24.78 -11.79 0.31
N SER A 302 24.48 -10.93 1.28
CA SER A 302 23.89 -11.32 2.57
C SER A 302 22.38 -11.44 2.48
N GLY A 303 21.75 -10.64 1.63
CA GLY A 303 20.30 -10.52 1.54
C GLY A 303 19.71 -9.56 2.58
N LEU A 304 18.39 -9.45 2.57
CA LEU A 304 17.62 -8.51 3.38
C LEU A 304 16.72 -9.24 4.39
N TYR A 305 16.43 -8.57 5.49
CA TYR A 305 15.36 -8.90 6.42
C TYR A 305 14.17 -7.96 6.16
N GLY A 306 12.98 -8.51 5.94
CA GLY A 306 11.75 -7.73 5.80
C GLY A 306 11.14 -7.40 7.15
N CYS A 307 10.94 -6.12 7.47
CA CYS A 307 10.21 -5.70 8.67
C CYS A 307 9.26 -4.58 8.25
N SER A 308 8.04 -4.95 7.89
CA SER A 308 7.11 -4.03 7.23
C SER A 308 5.75 -4.05 7.90
N GLU A 309 5.09 -2.90 7.91
CA GLU A 309 3.73 -2.78 8.43
C GLU A 309 2.79 -3.72 7.66
N MET A 310 2.91 -3.68 6.34
CA MET A 310 2.21 -4.56 5.43
C MET A 310 3.19 -5.56 4.81
N PHE A 311 2.89 -6.85 4.92
CA PHE A 311 3.55 -7.89 4.14
C PHE A 311 2.98 -7.90 2.72
N VAL A 312 3.56 -7.07 1.87
CA VAL A 312 3.16 -6.88 0.48
C VAL A 312 3.66 -7.99 -0.43
N ASN A 313 2.99 -8.21 -1.57
CA ASN A 313 3.40 -9.17 -2.59
C ASN A 313 4.87 -8.98 -3.01
N GLY A 314 5.35 -7.74 -3.11
CA GLY A 314 6.74 -7.46 -3.44
C GLY A 314 7.76 -8.10 -2.48
N LEU A 315 7.49 -8.16 -1.17
CA LEU A 315 8.39 -8.84 -0.23
C LEU A 315 8.43 -10.35 -0.44
N LEU A 316 7.30 -10.97 -0.80
CA LEU A 316 7.26 -12.40 -1.13
C LEU A 316 8.01 -12.69 -2.43
N VAL A 317 7.83 -11.85 -3.45
CA VAL A 317 8.57 -11.95 -4.72
C VAL A 317 10.08 -11.80 -4.49
N LEU A 318 10.51 -10.85 -3.66
CA LEU A 318 11.93 -10.70 -3.29
C LEU A 318 12.44 -11.89 -2.49
N ALA A 319 11.60 -12.52 -1.66
CA ALA A 319 11.97 -13.72 -0.92
C ALA A 319 12.13 -14.94 -1.83
N ASP A 320 11.23 -15.11 -2.81
CA ASP A 320 11.31 -16.15 -3.84
C ASP A 320 12.53 -15.94 -4.76
N ALA A 321 12.90 -14.69 -5.04
CA ALA A 321 14.12 -14.33 -5.76
C ALA A 321 15.41 -14.46 -4.91
N GLY A 322 15.29 -14.88 -3.64
CA GLY A 322 16.41 -15.03 -2.72
C GLY A 322 17.04 -13.71 -2.24
N ILE A 323 16.40 -12.56 -2.46
CA ILE A 323 16.88 -11.25 -1.98
C ILE A 323 16.49 -11.07 -0.51
N VAL A 324 15.23 -11.33 -0.16
CA VAL A 324 14.77 -11.36 1.25
C VAL A 324 15.01 -12.77 1.80
N ARG A 325 16.16 -12.94 2.45
CA ARG A 325 16.60 -14.24 2.97
C ARG A 325 17.36 -14.15 4.30
N ARG A 326 17.67 -12.95 4.78
CA ARG A 326 18.43 -12.77 6.02
C ARG A 326 17.51 -13.10 7.20
N LYS A 327 17.83 -14.16 7.92
CA LYS A 327 17.11 -14.56 9.12
C LYS A 327 17.38 -13.61 10.29
N VAL A 328 16.36 -13.44 11.11
CA VAL A 328 16.45 -12.84 12.43
C VAL A 328 15.84 -13.76 13.47
N TYR A 329 16.31 -13.67 14.70
CA TYR A 329 15.98 -14.59 15.78
C TYR A 329 15.36 -13.82 16.95
N ALA A 330 14.45 -14.46 17.67
CA ALA A 330 13.73 -13.83 18.79
C ALA A 330 14.58 -13.68 20.06
N ASP A 331 15.70 -14.40 20.16
CA ASP A 331 16.66 -14.27 21.26
C ASP A 331 17.80 -13.30 20.93
N ALA A 332 18.15 -12.43 21.86
CA ALA A 332 19.14 -11.38 21.64
C ALA A 332 20.57 -11.91 21.54
N GLU A 333 20.94 -12.96 22.29
CA GLU A 333 22.28 -13.55 22.18
C GLU A 333 22.41 -14.29 20.85
N LEU A 334 21.38 -15.05 20.47
CA LEU A 334 21.31 -15.72 19.19
C LEU A 334 21.42 -14.73 18.02
N GLN A 335 20.71 -13.62 18.11
CA GLN A 335 20.80 -12.55 17.11
C GLN A 335 22.19 -11.91 17.05
N ARG A 336 22.90 -11.77 18.19
CA ARG A 336 24.29 -11.27 18.20
C ARG A 336 25.22 -12.25 17.49
N LEU A 337 25.10 -13.55 17.75
CA LEU A 337 25.86 -14.60 17.04
C LEU A 337 25.59 -14.57 15.53
N ALA A 338 24.32 -14.43 15.13
CA ALA A 338 23.93 -14.29 13.73
C ALA A 338 24.56 -13.03 13.09
N ASN A 339 24.53 -11.90 13.80
CA ASN A 339 25.12 -10.65 13.32
C ASN A 339 26.66 -10.72 13.18
N MET A 340 27.32 -11.56 13.98
CA MET A 340 28.76 -11.83 13.90
C MET A 340 29.11 -12.90 12.84
N GLY A 341 28.12 -13.57 12.25
CA GLY A 341 28.33 -14.65 11.29
C GLY A 341 28.89 -15.93 11.92
N THR A 342 28.71 -16.11 13.23
CA THR A 342 29.21 -17.27 13.99
C THR A 342 28.12 -18.26 14.39
N LEU A 343 26.87 -17.98 14.03
CA LEU A 343 25.75 -18.85 14.30
C LEU A 343 25.66 -19.99 13.28
N ASP A 344 25.47 -21.21 13.77
CA ASP A 344 25.05 -22.35 12.94
C ASP A 344 23.54 -22.25 12.66
N GLU A 345 23.16 -21.67 11.53
CA GLU A 345 21.75 -21.46 11.19
C GLU A 345 20.98 -22.77 10.95
N ASP A 346 21.65 -23.88 10.65
CA ASP A 346 21.00 -25.17 10.44
C ASP A 346 20.51 -25.76 11.77
N ALA A 347 21.16 -25.41 12.87
CA ALA A 347 20.73 -25.75 14.22
C ALA A 347 19.57 -24.86 14.74
N HIS A 348 19.25 -23.78 14.03
CA HIS A 348 18.26 -22.77 14.41
C HIS A 348 17.23 -22.50 13.28
N PRO A 349 16.36 -23.48 12.98
CA PRO A 349 15.39 -23.36 11.90
C PRO A 349 14.31 -22.30 12.14
N GLU A 350 14.14 -21.81 13.37
CA GLU A 350 13.14 -20.83 13.79
C GLU A 350 13.38 -19.39 13.31
N GLY A 351 14.45 -19.15 12.55
CA GLY A 351 14.79 -17.83 12.05
C GLY A 351 13.71 -17.26 11.10
N VAL A 352 13.32 -16.02 11.35
CA VAL A 352 12.29 -15.29 10.58
C VAL A 352 12.95 -14.42 9.52
N VAL A 353 12.40 -14.38 8.30
CA VAL A 353 12.88 -13.52 7.20
C VAL A 353 11.97 -12.33 6.92
N VAL A 354 10.68 -12.42 7.27
CA VAL A 354 9.76 -11.27 7.24
C VAL A 354 8.93 -11.22 8.51
N HIS A 355 8.91 -10.05 9.15
CA HIS A 355 7.86 -9.68 10.09
C HIS A 355 6.87 -8.72 9.41
N GLY A 356 5.59 -9.05 9.48
CA GLY A 356 4.47 -8.27 8.93
C GLY A 356 3.40 -7.97 9.98
N GLY A 357 2.77 -6.80 9.93
CA GLY A 357 1.62 -6.48 10.78
C GLY A 357 0.31 -7.01 10.20
N PHE A 358 0.11 -6.78 8.91
CA PHE A 358 -1.02 -7.30 8.14
C PHE A 358 -0.64 -7.56 6.69
N PHE A 359 -1.49 -8.22 5.90
CA PHE A 359 -1.31 -8.35 4.46
C PHE A 359 -2.60 -8.23 3.66
N LEU A 360 -2.46 -7.77 2.42
CA LEU A 360 -3.46 -7.64 1.38
C LEU A 360 -2.72 -7.66 0.03
N GLY A 361 -3.23 -8.37 -0.95
CA GLY A 361 -2.52 -8.59 -2.21
C GLY A 361 -3.40 -9.14 -3.32
N PRO A 362 -2.82 -9.46 -4.49
CA PRO A 362 -3.53 -10.18 -5.55
C PRO A 362 -3.87 -11.61 -5.08
N SER A 363 -4.84 -12.26 -5.73
CA SER A 363 -5.24 -13.63 -5.35
C SER A 363 -4.10 -14.65 -5.45
N SER A 364 -3.16 -14.42 -6.37
CA SER A 364 -1.94 -15.23 -6.52
C SER A 364 -1.02 -15.16 -5.29
N PHE A 365 -0.99 -14.03 -4.58
CA PHE A 365 -0.22 -13.88 -3.34
C PHE A 365 -0.80 -14.78 -2.23
N TYR A 366 -2.12 -14.79 -2.04
CA TYR A 366 -2.76 -15.67 -1.06
C TYR A 366 -2.60 -17.15 -1.42
N ALA A 367 -2.78 -17.50 -2.70
CA ALA A 367 -2.56 -18.87 -3.18
C ALA A 367 -1.12 -19.33 -2.90
N ARG A 368 -0.14 -18.48 -3.24
CA ARG A 368 1.27 -18.77 -2.99
C ARG A 368 1.54 -19.03 -1.51
N LEU A 369 1.00 -18.22 -0.60
CA LEU A 369 1.16 -18.44 0.85
C LEU A 369 0.58 -19.79 1.30
N ARG A 370 -0.59 -20.20 0.79
CA ARG A 370 -1.19 -21.51 1.12
C ARG A 370 -0.40 -22.70 0.57
N GLU A 371 0.30 -22.51 -0.54
CA GLU A 371 1.10 -23.55 -1.20
C GLU A 371 2.51 -23.71 -0.59
N LEU A 372 2.96 -22.79 0.25
CA LEU A 372 4.28 -22.86 0.85
C LEU A 372 4.38 -24.05 1.82
N PRO A 373 5.51 -24.79 1.79
CA PRO A 373 5.80 -25.76 2.85
C PRO A 373 5.82 -25.09 4.22
N ALA A 374 5.34 -25.81 5.25
CA ALA A 374 5.21 -25.28 6.62
C ALA A 374 6.51 -24.65 7.15
N GLU A 375 7.66 -25.25 6.86
CA GLU A 375 8.98 -24.73 7.26
C GLU A 375 9.30 -23.37 6.63
N ARG A 376 8.93 -23.16 5.36
CA ARG A 376 9.15 -21.87 4.67
C ARG A 376 8.13 -20.84 5.11
N LEU A 377 6.88 -21.26 5.31
CA LEU A 377 5.82 -20.38 5.79
C LEU A 377 6.10 -19.86 7.21
N ALA A 378 6.71 -20.68 8.08
CA ALA A 378 7.12 -20.29 9.42
C ALA A 378 8.20 -19.19 9.45
N GLN A 379 8.87 -18.91 8.33
CA GLN A 379 9.82 -17.80 8.22
C GLN A 379 9.13 -16.45 7.96
N PHE A 380 7.81 -16.44 7.76
CA PHE A 380 7.00 -15.24 7.61
C PHE A 380 6.10 -15.09 8.84
N ASN A 381 6.53 -14.26 9.81
CA ASN A 381 5.82 -14.08 11.07
C ASN A 381 4.89 -12.86 11.00
N MET A 382 3.59 -13.11 11.11
CA MET A 382 2.58 -12.05 11.23
C MET A 382 2.39 -11.70 12.70
N THR A 383 2.64 -10.46 13.10
CA THR A 383 2.77 -10.04 14.51
C THR A 383 2.08 -8.70 14.79
N ALA A 384 2.14 -8.24 16.04
CA ALA A 384 1.50 -7.01 16.49
C ALA A 384 2.08 -5.77 15.79
N ILE A 385 1.23 -4.78 15.53
CA ILE A 385 1.66 -3.56 14.83
C ILE A 385 2.65 -2.75 15.66
N SER A 386 2.52 -2.76 16.99
CA SER A 386 3.49 -2.17 17.93
C SER A 386 4.89 -2.77 17.79
N TYR A 387 5.01 -4.07 17.51
CA TYR A 387 6.30 -4.72 17.30
C TYR A 387 7.01 -4.08 16.11
N ILE A 388 6.32 -3.93 14.98
CA ILE A 388 6.85 -3.39 13.72
C ILE A 388 7.14 -1.89 13.84
N ASN A 389 6.16 -1.12 14.33
CA ASN A 389 6.16 0.34 14.23
C ASN A 389 6.90 1.02 15.39
N GLU A 390 7.30 0.29 16.42
CA GLU A 390 8.02 0.87 17.56
C GLU A 390 9.30 0.11 17.91
N LEU A 391 10.24 0.83 18.54
CA LEU A 391 11.40 0.24 19.21
C LEU A 391 11.09 -0.07 20.68
N TYR A 392 10.06 0.55 21.26
CA TYR A 392 9.63 0.25 22.62
C TYR A 392 9.23 -1.22 22.75
N GLY A 393 9.59 -1.82 23.89
CA GLY A 393 9.49 -3.27 24.10
C GLY A 393 10.50 -4.04 23.25
N GLN A 394 11.42 -4.74 23.92
CA GLN A 394 12.51 -5.51 23.27
C GLN A 394 13.43 -4.64 22.38
N GLU A 395 13.72 -3.41 22.82
CA GLU A 395 14.51 -2.45 22.04
C GLU A 395 15.86 -3.01 21.63
N ASP A 396 16.60 -3.63 22.56
CA ASP A 396 17.91 -4.24 22.29
C ASP A 396 17.84 -5.26 21.13
N LEU A 397 16.83 -6.13 21.15
CA LEU A 397 16.61 -7.12 20.11
C LEU A 397 16.27 -6.45 18.78
N LYS A 398 15.30 -5.54 18.76
CA LYS A 398 14.86 -4.84 17.55
C LYS A 398 16.02 -4.06 16.91
N ARG A 399 16.91 -3.46 17.71
CA ARG A 399 18.14 -2.80 17.24
C ARG A 399 19.11 -3.78 16.58
N LEU A 400 19.32 -4.95 17.20
CA LEU A 400 20.18 -6.00 16.65
C LEU A 400 19.62 -6.55 15.32
N GLN A 401 18.31 -6.67 15.20
CA GLN A 401 17.66 -7.18 14.00
C GLN A 401 17.61 -6.16 12.86
N ARG A 402 17.30 -4.88 13.17
CA ARG A 402 17.00 -3.81 12.19
C ARG A 402 18.23 -2.98 11.79
N ARG A 403 19.32 -3.66 11.44
CA ARG A 403 20.56 -3.00 10.97
C ARG A 403 20.34 -2.33 9.63
N ASP A 404 20.92 -1.15 9.45
CA ASP A 404 20.91 -0.41 8.18
C ASP A 404 19.52 -0.32 7.54
N ALA A 405 18.49 -0.09 8.36
CA ALA A 405 17.11 -0.16 7.90
C ALA A 405 16.78 0.92 6.86
N ARG A 406 16.08 0.55 5.80
CA ARG A 406 15.53 1.47 4.80
C ARG A 406 14.01 1.44 4.92
N PHE A 407 13.49 2.54 5.45
CA PHE A 407 12.06 2.73 5.61
C PHE A 407 11.53 3.59 4.47
N ILE A 408 10.91 2.92 3.49
CA ILE A 408 10.56 3.53 2.21
C ILE A 408 9.05 3.73 2.15
N ASN A 409 8.64 5.00 2.10
CA ASN A 409 7.24 5.40 2.10
C ASN A 409 6.98 6.39 0.96
N SER A 410 5.73 6.49 0.51
CA SER A 410 5.33 7.49 -0.48
C SER A 410 4.76 8.74 0.19
N ALA A 411 4.96 9.89 -0.44
CA ALA A 411 4.20 11.11 -0.16
C ALA A 411 3.70 11.68 -1.50
N PHE A 412 2.58 12.41 -1.49
CA PHE A 412 2.06 13.02 -2.72
C PHE A 412 2.57 14.45 -2.91
N THR A 413 3.02 15.11 -1.84
CA THR A 413 3.57 16.47 -1.87
C THR A 413 4.76 16.60 -0.92
N VAL A 414 5.77 17.35 -1.32
CA VAL A 414 6.88 17.81 -0.46
C VAL A 414 7.05 19.32 -0.59
N THR A 415 7.24 19.99 0.54
CA THR A 415 7.57 21.41 0.55
C THR A 415 9.06 21.62 0.27
N LEU A 416 9.44 22.78 -0.27
CA LEU A 416 10.84 23.13 -0.55
C LEU A 416 11.71 23.19 0.71
N MET A 417 11.08 23.27 1.90
CA MET A 417 11.75 23.18 3.19
C MET A 417 11.91 21.75 3.72
N GLY A 418 11.37 20.74 3.02
CA GLY A 418 11.49 19.32 3.35
C GLY A 418 10.42 18.75 4.29
N ALA A 419 9.30 19.45 4.51
CA ALA A 419 8.11 18.83 5.10
C ALA A 419 7.33 18.03 4.04
N ALA A 420 6.73 16.91 4.42
CA ALA A 420 5.99 16.03 3.50
C ALA A 420 4.52 15.87 3.88
N VAL A 421 3.71 15.57 2.87
CA VAL A 421 2.25 15.41 2.97
C VAL A 421 1.83 14.12 2.28
N ALA A 422 1.08 13.28 3.00
CA ALA A 422 0.70 11.95 2.54
C ALA A 422 -0.79 11.61 2.75
N ASP A 423 -1.50 12.27 3.68
CA ASP A 423 -2.79 11.78 4.17
C ASP A 423 -3.99 12.75 4.05
N GLN A 424 -3.77 14.06 3.86
CA GLN A 424 -4.84 15.06 3.83
C GLN A 424 -4.58 16.13 2.76
N LEU A 425 -5.65 16.55 2.07
CA LEU A 425 -5.63 17.63 1.10
C LEU A 425 -5.49 19.00 1.77
N GLU A 426 -5.09 20.01 1.00
CA GLU A 426 -4.89 21.39 1.49
C GLU A 426 -6.15 22.03 2.08
N ASP A 427 -7.33 21.60 1.65
CA ASP A 427 -8.62 22.06 2.17
C ASP A 427 -9.08 21.33 3.45
N GLY A 428 -8.24 20.45 4.00
CA GLY A 428 -8.52 19.70 5.22
C GLY A 428 -9.28 18.38 5.01
N ARG A 429 -9.68 18.03 3.79
CA ARG A 429 -10.29 16.72 3.52
C ARG A 429 -9.26 15.61 3.63
N VAL A 430 -9.57 14.59 4.42
CA VAL A 430 -8.76 13.40 4.64
C VAL A 430 -8.80 12.53 3.39
N LEU A 431 -7.62 12.31 2.80
CA LEU A 431 -7.44 11.49 1.62
C LEU A 431 -7.40 10.01 2.01
N SER A 432 -6.66 9.66 3.06
CA SER A 432 -6.45 8.29 3.54
C SER A 432 -6.27 8.23 5.05
N GLY A 433 -5.05 8.43 5.54
CA GLY A 433 -4.67 8.48 6.95
C GLY A 433 -3.16 8.38 7.13
N VAL A 434 -2.67 8.70 8.33
CA VAL A 434 -1.22 8.79 8.62
C VAL A 434 -0.50 7.43 8.64
N GLY A 435 -1.22 6.35 8.96
CA GLY A 435 -0.67 5.00 9.07
C GLY A 435 0.48 4.90 10.09
N GLY A 436 1.51 4.11 9.78
CA GLY A 436 2.78 4.07 10.50
C GLY A 436 3.89 4.94 9.90
N GLN A 437 3.59 5.84 8.95
CA GLN A 437 4.65 6.58 8.25
C GLN A 437 5.54 7.38 9.23
N TYR A 438 4.94 8.08 10.19
CA TYR A 438 5.67 8.79 11.24
C TYR A 438 6.53 7.84 12.08
N ASN A 439 5.99 6.66 12.43
CA ASN A 439 6.69 5.67 13.24
C ASN A 439 7.99 5.23 12.58
N PHE A 440 7.98 4.93 11.29
CA PHE A 440 9.19 4.55 10.58
C PHE A 440 10.17 5.70 10.40
N VAL A 441 9.68 6.94 10.21
CA VAL A 441 10.54 8.14 10.25
C VAL A 441 11.24 8.23 11.60
N ALA A 442 10.51 8.12 12.72
CA ALA A 442 11.10 8.17 14.05
C ALA A 442 12.13 7.06 14.28
N GLN A 443 11.85 5.82 13.84
CA GLN A 443 12.79 4.71 13.89
C GLN A 443 14.06 4.98 13.07
N ALA A 444 13.95 5.59 11.90
CA ALA A 444 15.10 5.95 11.07
C ALA A 444 16.07 6.93 11.74
N HIS A 445 15.57 7.79 12.63
CA HIS A 445 16.41 8.70 13.42
C HIS A 445 16.98 8.03 14.67
N ALA A 446 16.37 6.96 15.15
CA ALA A 446 16.78 6.25 16.37
C ALA A 446 17.73 5.06 16.13
N LEU A 447 17.61 4.39 14.97
CA LEU A 447 18.42 3.22 14.61
C LEU A 447 19.73 3.62 13.92
N GLU A 448 20.81 2.95 14.29
CA GLU A 448 22.12 3.16 13.66
C GLU A 448 22.08 2.72 12.19
N GLY A 449 22.62 3.57 11.31
CA GLY A 449 22.66 3.33 9.87
C GLY A 449 21.29 3.36 9.18
N ALA A 450 20.19 3.63 9.89
CA ALA A 450 18.85 3.63 9.31
C ALA A 450 18.49 4.95 8.62
N ARG A 451 17.72 4.86 7.52
CA ARG A 451 17.26 6.00 6.73
C ARG A 451 15.77 5.89 6.42
N SER A 452 15.07 7.02 6.50
CA SER A 452 13.73 7.25 6.01
C SER A 452 13.82 7.85 4.62
N ILE A 453 13.15 7.21 3.67
CA ILE A 453 13.16 7.57 2.26
C ILE A 453 11.71 7.84 1.84
N LEU A 454 11.45 9.06 1.39
CA LEU A 454 10.16 9.48 0.87
C LEU A 454 10.19 9.53 -0.65
N MET A 455 9.42 8.66 -1.28
CA MET A 455 9.22 8.60 -2.72
C MET A 455 8.08 9.54 -3.13
N VAL A 456 8.34 10.42 -4.10
CA VAL A 456 7.40 11.46 -4.55
C VAL A 456 7.59 11.67 -6.04
N ARG A 457 6.51 11.66 -6.84
CA ARG A 457 6.59 12.14 -8.23
C ARG A 457 6.85 13.64 -8.17
N SER A 458 7.82 14.19 -8.89
CA SER A 458 8.09 15.63 -8.83
C SER A 458 6.92 16.46 -9.39
N TRP A 459 6.11 15.89 -10.27
CA TRP A 459 4.98 16.55 -10.92
C TRP A 459 3.85 15.56 -11.20
N ARG A 460 2.66 16.09 -11.51
CA ARG A 460 1.48 15.33 -11.92
C ARG A 460 0.72 16.08 -13.01
N GLU A 461 -0.04 15.34 -13.81
CA GLU A 461 -1.04 15.90 -14.72
C GLU A 461 -2.44 15.43 -14.28
N SER A 462 -3.38 16.35 -14.19
CA SER A 462 -4.79 16.04 -13.92
C SER A 462 -5.69 16.99 -14.70
N GLY A 463 -6.70 16.46 -15.40
CA GLY A 463 -7.59 17.30 -16.22
C GLY A 463 -6.89 18.06 -17.34
N GLY A 464 -5.69 17.63 -17.75
CA GLY A 464 -4.85 18.36 -18.70
C GLY A 464 -3.98 19.46 -18.11
N GLU A 465 -4.05 19.68 -16.80
CA GLU A 465 -3.23 20.65 -16.09
C GLU A 465 -2.01 19.96 -15.48
N VAL A 466 -0.82 20.43 -15.84
CA VAL A 466 0.45 19.99 -15.25
C VAL A 466 0.75 20.82 -14.02
N SER A 467 0.96 20.16 -12.88
CA SER A 467 1.28 20.81 -11.60
C SER A 467 2.47 20.15 -10.90
N SER A 468 3.17 20.93 -10.09
CA SER A 468 4.27 20.44 -9.25
C SER A 468 3.72 19.76 -8.00
N ASN A 469 4.36 18.66 -7.60
CA ASN A 469 4.20 18.08 -6.26
C ASN A 469 5.28 18.60 -5.29
N ILE A 470 6.26 19.34 -5.80
CA ILE A 470 7.22 20.10 -4.99
C ILE A 470 6.72 21.54 -4.92
N VAL A 471 6.33 21.96 -3.71
CA VAL A 471 5.66 23.25 -3.49
C VAL A 471 6.43 24.09 -2.48
N TRP A 472 6.19 25.39 -2.43
CA TRP A 472 6.77 26.22 -1.36
C TRP A 472 6.09 25.98 -0.01
N GLN A 473 4.77 25.87 -0.02
CA GLN A 473 3.93 25.68 1.16
C GLN A 473 2.73 24.79 0.84
N TYR A 474 2.17 24.15 1.87
CA TYR A 474 0.95 23.35 1.78
C TYR A 474 0.18 23.48 3.10
N GLY A 475 -1.16 23.43 3.05
CA GLY A 475 -2.04 23.60 4.22
C GLY A 475 -2.02 22.48 5.27
N HIS A 476 -1.32 21.37 5.00
CA HIS A 476 -1.20 20.21 5.88
C HIS A 476 0.25 19.72 5.98
N THR A 477 0.57 18.95 7.02
CA THR A 477 1.88 18.31 7.18
C THR A 477 1.74 16.97 7.90
N THR A 478 2.17 15.90 7.23
CA THR A 478 2.27 14.55 7.82
C THR A 478 3.62 14.39 8.50
N ILE A 479 4.71 14.67 7.77
CA ILE A 479 6.09 14.59 8.29
C ILE A 479 6.69 15.99 8.39
N PRO A 480 6.91 16.51 9.60
CA PRO A 480 7.45 17.85 9.79
C PRO A 480 8.91 17.95 9.37
N ARG A 481 9.33 19.13 8.89
CA ARG A 481 10.66 19.36 8.31
C ARG A 481 11.86 19.05 9.22
N HIS A 482 11.69 19.01 10.55
CA HIS A 482 12.79 18.65 11.46
C HIS A 482 13.08 17.14 11.46
N LEU A 483 12.16 16.32 10.92
CA LEU A 483 12.34 14.88 10.71
C LEU A 483 12.73 14.52 9.27
N ARG A 484 12.93 15.53 8.40
CA ARG A 484 13.33 15.33 7.00
C ARG A 484 14.58 14.46 6.91
N ASP A 485 14.57 13.57 5.93
CA ASP A 485 15.68 12.64 5.72
C ASP A 485 16.05 12.52 4.24
N ILE A 486 15.57 11.51 3.51
CA ILE A 486 15.80 11.40 2.07
C ILE A 486 14.49 11.62 1.32
N VAL A 487 14.53 12.40 0.24
CA VAL A 487 13.44 12.50 -0.75
C VAL A 487 13.95 11.98 -2.09
N VAL A 488 13.15 11.16 -2.76
CA VAL A 488 13.45 10.59 -4.08
C VAL A 488 12.33 10.95 -5.05
N THR A 489 12.71 11.50 -6.20
CA THR A 489 11.82 11.73 -7.34
C THR A 489 12.37 10.99 -8.56
N GLU A 490 11.66 11.03 -9.68
CA GLU A 490 12.11 10.45 -10.95
C GLU A 490 13.42 11.08 -11.46
N TYR A 491 13.82 12.24 -10.92
CA TYR A 491 15.01 12.99 -11.30
C TYR A 491 16.24 12.72 -10.41
N GLY A 492 16.10 12.07 -9.25
CA GLY A 492 17.22 11.71 -8.40
C GLY A 492 16.93 11.74 -6.90
N ILE A 493 17.97 11.99 -6.09
CA ILE A 493 17.94 11.81 -4.63
C ILE A 493 18.32 13.11 -3.89
N ALA A 494 17.53 13.52 -2.91
CA ALA A 494 17.85 14.64 -2.03
C ALA A 494 18.11 14.14 -0.59
N ASP A 495 19.36 14.24 -0.13
CA ASP A 495 19.77 13.95 1.26
C ASP A 495 19.59 15.22 2.11
N LEU A 496 18.67 15.23 3.07
CA LEU A 496 18.22 16.44 3.77
C LEU A 496 18.54 16.45 5.27
N ARG A 497 18.89 15.30 5.85
CA ARG A 497 19.11 15.14 7.28
C ARG A 497 20.27 16.03 7.75
N GLY A 498 20.02 16.80 8.81
CA GLY A 498 21.03 17.69 9.42
C GLY A 498 21.51 18.86 8.56
N GLN A 499 20.91 19.11 7.40
CA GLN A 499 21.32 20.20 6.50
C GLN A 499 20.65 21.53 6.86
N THR A 500 21.25 22.64 6.41
CA THR A 500 20.64 23.98 6.51
C THR A 500 19.44 24.12 5.57
N ASP A 501 18.54 25.08 5.81
CA ASP A 501 17.40 25.31 4.91
C ASP A 501 17.83 25.66 3.48
N ALA A 502 18.88 26.46 3.30
CA ALA A 502 19.39 26.81 1.96
C ALA A 502 19.87 25.56 1.21
N THR A 503 20.66 24.70 1.88
CA THR A 503 21.14 23.43 1.31
C THR A 503 19.98 22.47 1.01
N VAL A 504 18.96 22.40 1.87
CA VAL A 504 17.78 21.57 1.61
C VAL A 504 17.00 22.06 0.42
N ILE A 505 16.75 23.36 0.32
CA ILE A 505 16.06 23.96 -0.82
C ILE A 505 16.82 23.64 -2.12
N GLU A 506 18.14 23.85 -2.14
CA GLU A 506 18.99 23.51 -3.29
C GLU A 506 18.90 22.02 -3.65
N ARG A 507 19.03 21.12 -2.68
CA ARG A 507 18.96 19.66 -2.93
C ARG A 507 17.58 19.20 -3.43
N ILE A 508 16.50 19.80 -2.93
CA ILE A 508 15.15 19.53 -3.45
C ILE A 508 15.03 20.07 -4.87
N LEU A 509 15.49 21.29 -5.15
CA LEU A 509 15.50 21.87 -6.50
C LEU A 509 16.25 20.99 -7.51
N ASN A 510 17.35 20.35 -7.10
CA ASN A 510 18.12 19.43 -7.94
C ASN A 510 17.30 18.22 -8.43
N ILE A 511 16.23 17.86 -7.73
CA ILE A 511 15.35 16.74 -8.06
C ILE A 511 13.93 17.20 -8.44
N THR A 512 13.75 18.50 -8.69
CA THR A 512 12.49 19.08 -9.15
C THR A 512 12.44 19.13 -10.67
N ASP A 513 11.27 18.89 -11.25
CA ASP A 513 10.98 19.12 -12.65
C ASP A 513 11.32 20.55 -13.08
N SER A 514 12.11 20.69 -14.15
CA SER A 514 12.68 21.97 -14.57
C SER A 514 11.64 23.03 -14.95
N ARG A 515 10.41 22.63 -15.28
CA ARG A 515 9.31 23.59 -15.54
C ARG A 515 8.95 24.42 -14.31
N PHE A 516 9.18 23.90 -13.09
CA PHE A 516 8.78 24.54 -11.83
C PHE A 516 9.94 25.13 -11.04
N GLN A 517 11.19 24.79 -11.37
CA GLN A 517 12.39 25.28 -10.68
C GLN A 517 12.46 26.82 -10.59
N PRO A 518 12.22 27.62 -11.68
CA PRO A 518 12.38 29.07 -11.61
C PRO A 518 11.44 29.75 -10.60
N GLY A 519 10.16 29.34 -10.58
CA GLY A 519 9.17 29.92 -9.65
C GLY A 519 9.46 29.57 -8.19
N LEU A 520 9.97 28.36 -7.93
CA LEU A 520 10.37 27.94 -6.58
C LEU A 520 11.63 28.68 -6.10
N ILE A 521 12.60 28.92 -6.99
CA ILE A 521 13.79 29.73 -6.69
C ILE A 521 13.36 31.16 -6.34
N GLU A 522 12.48 31.78 -7.13
CA GLU A 522 11.99 33.14 -6.87
C GLU A 522 11.32 33.24 -5.48
N GLN A 523 10.48 32.26 -5.13
CA GLN A 523 9.81 32.19 -3.82
C GLN A 523 10.83 32.08 -2.67
N ALA A 524 11.87 31.25 -2.83
CA ALA A 524 12.92 31.10 -1.83
C ALA A 524 13.82 32.34 -1.69
N GLN A 525 14.15 33.02 -2.79
CA GLN A 525 14.92 34.26 -2.78
C GLN A 525 14.13 35.41 -2.16
N LYS A 526 12.83 35.52 -2.47
CA LYS A 526 11.93 36.54 -1.93
C LYS A 526 11.87 36.51 -0.40
N THR A 527 11.99 35.33 0.20
CA THR A 527 11.97 35.13 1.65
C THR A 527 13.35 35.07 2.29
N GLY A 528 14.42 35.27 1.52
CA GLY A 528 15.81 35.24 2.00
C GLY A 528 16.31 33.84 2.37
N LYS A 529 15.62 32.78 1.93
CA LYS A 529 16.06 31.39 2.12
C LYS A 529 17.10 30.94 1.10
N LEU A 530 17.20 31.64 -0.02
CA LEU A 530 18.31 31.57 -0.96
C LEU A 530 18.89 32.97 -1.24
N PRO A 531 20.21 33.09 -1.53
CA PRO A 531 20.81 34.32 -2.03
C PRO A 531 20.15 34.83 -3.31
N LYS A 532 20.11 36.16 -3.50
CA LYS A 532 19.48 36.78 -4.69
C LYS A 532 20.19 36.43 -6.01
N ASP A 533 21.47 36.08 -5.93
CA ASP A 533 22.33 35.64 -7.02
C ASP A 533 22.46 34.10 -7.08
N PHE A 534 21.64 33.36 -6.32
CA PHE A 534 21.59 31.92 -6.43
C PHE A 534 21.20 31.48 -7.84
N HIS A 535 21.98 30.56 -8.40
CA HIS A 535 21.70 29.86 -9.63
C HIS A 535 21.83 28.36 -9.38
N LEU A 536 20.87 27.59 -9.88
CA LEU A 536 20.92 26.14 -9.80
C LEU A 536 22.07 25.61 -10.67
N ASP A 537 22.77 24.58 -10.19
CA ASP A 537 23.84 23.93 -10.95
C ASP A 537 23.28 23.43 -12.31
N PRO A 538 23.92 23.78 -13.45
CA PRO A 538 23.45 23.41 -14.79
C PRO A 538 23.20 21.91 -15.00
N ARG A 539 23.82 21.04 -14.19
CA ARG A 539 23.58 19.59 -14.26
C ARG A 539 22.15 19.19 -13.91
N PHE A 540 21.41 20.03 -13.18
CA PHE A 540 20.05 19.75 -12.71
C PHE A 540 18.98 20.62 -13.41
N THR A 541 19.33 21.33 -14.48
CA THR A 541 18.39 22.21 -15.21
C THR A 541 17.73 21.53 -16.41
N GLN A 542 17.97 20.22 -16.59
CA GLN A 542 17.36 19.37 -17.63
C GLN A 542 16.55 18.21 -17.01
N ASN A 543 15.89 18.48 -15.89
CA ASN A 543 14.94 17.56 -15.27
C ASN A 543 13.61 17.61 -16.02
N THR A 544 13.56 17.00 -17.20
CA THR A 544 12.37 17.00 -18.06
C THR A 544 11.82 15.59 -18.29
N PRO A 545 10.49 15.43 -18.41
CA PRO A 545 9.88 14.16 -18.78
C PRO A 545 10.37 13.60 -20.11
N GLU A 546 10.69 14.46 -21.07
CA GLU A 546 11.18 14.09 -22.41
C GLU A 546 12.53 13.37 -22.30
N ARG A 547 13.48 13.96 -21.56
CA ARG A 547 14.80 13.36 -21.35
C ARG A 547 14.69 11.98 -20.70
N LEU A 548 13.84 11.86 -19.68
CA LEU A 548 13.65 10.60 -18.97
C LEU A 548 13.02 9.53 -19.87
N ARG A 549 12.05 9.91 -20.72
CA ARG A 549 11.44 8.99 -21.69
C ARG A 549 12.44 8.53 -22.75
N ASP A 550 13.26 9.43 -23.30
CA ASP A 550 14.29 9.10 -24.28
C ASP A 550 15.32 8.12 -23.70
N ILE A 551 15.74 8.32 -22.45
CA ILE A 551 16.63 7.38 -21.77
C ILE A 551 15.92 6.03 -21.55
N SER A 552 14.70 6.05 -21.00
CA SER A 552 13.96 4.82 -20.66
C SER A 552 13.69 3.95 -21.89
N ALA A 553 13.49 4.56 -23.07
CA ALA A 553 13.27 3.86 -24.33
C ALA A 553 14.45 2.97 -24.77
N HIS A 554 15.67 3.22 -24.28
CA HIS A 554 16.83 2.37 -24.52
C HIS A 554 16.87 1.13 -23.60
N TYR A 555 16.03 1.06 -22.57
CA TYR A 555 16.05 0.02 -21.54
C TYR A 555 14.67 -0.65 -21.31
N PRO A 556 13.94 -1.06 -22.35
CA PRO A 556 12.56 -1.57 -22.22
C PRO A 556 12.42 -2.71 -21.18
N SER A 557 13.42 -3.58 -21.08
CA SER A 557 13.43 -4.68 -20.10
C SER A 557 13.37 -4.25 -18.63
N LEU A 558 13.75 -3.01 -18.30
CA LEU A 558 13.72 -2.47 -16.94
C LEU A 558 12.43 -1.70 -16.63
N PHE A 559 11.59 -1.44 -17.64
CA PHE A 559 10.36 -0.64 -17.53
C PHE A 559 9.10 -1.47 -17.76
N THR A 560 9.14 -2.76 -17.43
CA THR A 560 7.98 -3.65 -17.60
C THR A 560 6.74 -3.09 -16.92
N GLU A 561 5.60 -3.09 -17.62
CA GLU A 561 4.35 -2.52 -17.13
C GLU A 561 3.88 -3.19 -15.82
N TYR A 562 4.14 -4.48 -15.64
CA TYR A 562 3.71 -5.27 -14.47
C TYR A 562 4.89 -6.07 -13.88
N PRO A 563 5.81 -5.43 -13.14
CA PRO A 563 7.04 -6.08 -12.68
C PRO A 563 6.80 -7.24 -11.71
N LEU A 564 5.62 -7.30 -11.08
CA LEU A 564 5.25 -8.32 -10.08
C LEU A 564 4.14 -9.28 -10.58
N GLY A 565 3.93 -9.35 -11.90
CA GLY A 565 2.85 -10.13 -12.51
C GLY A 565 1.55 -9.33 -12.66
N CYS A 566 0.59 -9.89 -13.38
CA CYS A 566 -0.61 -9.19 -13.84
C CYS A 566 -1.83 -10.11 -13.81
N ASP A 567 -2.97 -9.59 -13.34
CA ASP A 567 -4.26 -10.32 -13.32
C ASP A 567 -5.10 -10.11 -14.59
N PHE A 568 -4.64 -9.24 -15.51
CA PHE A 568 -5.29 -8.96 -16.79
C PHE A 568 -4.81 -9.93 -17.89
N THR A 569 -5.71 -10.36 -18.77
CA THR A 569 -5.31 -11.09 -19.99
C THR A 569 -4.49 -10.19 -20.93
N PRO A 570 -3.75 -10.73 -21.91
CA PRO A 570 -3.07 -9.91 -22.92
C PRO A 570 -3.99 -8.87 -23.58
N GLU A 571 -5.19 -9.28 -23.96
CA GLU A 571 -6.21 -8.41 -24.57
C GLU A 571 -6.69 -7.34 -23.58
N GLU A 572 -6.90 -7.70 -22.31
CA GLU A 572 -7.32 -6.73 -21.28
C GLU A 572 -6.24 -5.67 -21.01
N ARG A 573 -4.95 -6.02 -21.08
CA ARG A 573 -3.85 -5.04 -20.97
C ARG A 573 -3.88 -4.05 -22.13
N ASP A 574 -4.03 -4.54 -23.36
CA ASP A 574 -4.13 -3.68 -24.55
C ASP A 574 -5.37 -2.77 -24.49
N LEU A 575 -6.52 -3.33 -24.06
CA LEU A 575 -7.75 -2.58 -23.85
C LEU A 575 -7.58 -1.49 -22.79
N LEU A 576 -6.92 -1.80 -21.66
CA LEU A 576 -6.66 -0.81 -20.62
C LEU A 576 -5.80 0.34 -21.14
N ARG A 577 -4.75 0.05 -21.91
CA ARG A 577 -3.92 1.06 -22.58
C ARG A 577 -4.75 1.93 -23.53
N ALA A 578 -5.54 1.31 -24.40
CA ALA A 578 -6.42 2.00 -25.33
C ALA A 578 -7.44 2.92 -24.62
N LEU A 579 -8.06 2.45 -23.54
CA LEU A 579 -9.03 3.23 -22.76
C LEU A 579 -8.39 4.42 -22.04
N ASN A 580 -7.18 4.25 -21.50
CA ASN A 580 -6.42 5.34 -20.89
C ASN A 580 -6.03 6.39 -21.93
N TRP A 581 -5.62 5.95 -23.13
CA TRP A 581 -5.35 6.84 -24.26
C TRP A 581 -6.59 7.64 -24.64
N LEU A 582 -7.74 6.96 -24.83
CA LEU A 582 -9.01 7.63 -25.14
C LEU A 582 -9.38 8.67 -24.07
N LYS A 583 -9.24 8.31 -22.79
CA LYS A 583 -9.51 9.22 -21.67
C LYS A 583 -8.65 10.48 -21.72
N SER A 584 -7.38 10.36 -22.12
CA SER A 584 -6.48 11.51 -22.27
C SER A 584 -6.87 12.45 -23.42
N LYS A 585 -7.51 11.93 -24.46
CA LYS A 585 -7.92 12.65 -25.68
C LYS A 585 -9.29 13.32 -25.63
N LEU A 586 -10.07 13.16 -24.55
CA LEU A 586 -11.42 13.73 -24.40
C LEU A 586 -11.46 15.26 -24.12
N LYS A 587 -10.37 16.00 -24.35
CA LYS A 587 -10.34 17.48 -24.23
C LYS A 587 -11.07 18.12 -25.41
N LEU A 588 -11.79 19.23 -25.20
CA LEU A 588 -12.51 19.99 -26.23
C LEU A 588 -11.64 20.36 -27.46
N THR A 589 -10.34 20.57 -27.26
CA THR A 589 -9.35 20.88 -28.32
C THR A 589 -8.91 19.65 -29.12
N GLU A 590 -9.04 18.44 -28.56
CA GLU A 590 -8.56 17.18 -29.13
C GLU A 590 -9.69 16.30 -29.69
N ILE A 591 -10.96 16.71 -29.52
CA ILE A 591 -12.14 16.05 -30.12
C ILE A 591 -12.03 15.95 -31.65
N LEU A 592 -11.41 16.95 -32.30
CA LEU A 592 -11.14 16.93 -33.75
C LEU A 592 -10.10 15.87 -34.14
N GLU A 593 -9.09 15.63 -33.31
CA GLU A 593 -8.14 14.52 -33.51
C GLU A 593 -8.81 13.17 -33.28
N LEU A 594 -9.64 13.07 -32.24
CA LEU A 594 -10.42 11.87 -31.94
C LEU A 594 -11.36 11.52 -33.10
N GLY A 595 -12.05 12.52 -33.67
CA GLY A 595 -12.92 12.34 -34.84
C GLY A 595 -12.16 11.90 -36.11
N LYS A 596 -10.94 12.39 -36.32
CA LYS A 596 -10.08 11.90 -37.42
C LYS A 596 -9.60 10.46 -37.17
N ALA A 597 -9.12 10.19 -35.96
CA ALA A 597 -8.66 8.85 -35.58
C ALA A 597 -9.78 7.80 -35.70
N THR A 598 -11.04 8.17 -35.47
CA THR A 598 -12.18 7.27 -35.71
C THR A 598 -12.46 6.99 -37.19
N LEU A 599 -12.14 7.93 -38.09
CA LEU A 599 -12.28 7.73 -39.55
C LEU A 599 -11.15 6.85 -40.10
N ASP A 600 -9.94 7.00 -39.55
CA ASP A 600 -8.75 6.23 -39.89
C ASP A 600 -8.61 4.92 -39.09
N ALA A 601 -9.61 4.61 -38.25
CA ALA A 601 -9.59 3.42 -37.39
C ALA A 601 -9.50 2.15 -38.26
N PRO A 602 -8.70 1.16 -37.82
CA PRO A 602 -8.48 -0.07 -38.57
C PRO A 602 -9.78 -0.87 -38.74
N GLU A 603 -9.78 -1.80 -39.69
CA GLU A 603 -10.91 -2.71 -39.87
C GLU A 603 -11.08 -3.64 -38.65
N PRO A 604 -12.32 -3.99 -38.25
CA PRO A 604 -12.60 -4.78 -37.04
C PRO A 604 -11.83 -6.11 -36.94
N GLU A 605 -11.52 -6.74 -38.09
CA GLU A 605 -10.80 -8.01 -38.17
C GLU A 605 -9.39 -7.92 -37.56
N ALA A 606 -8.78 -6.73 -37.53
CA ALA A 606 -7.44 -6.52 -36.96
C ALA A 606 -7.40 -6.70 -35.43
N PHE A 607 -8.53 -6.53 -34.73
CA PHE A 607 -8.62 -6.58 -33.26
C PHE A 607 -9.81 -7.43 -32.79
N GLN A 608 -10.10 -8.52 -33.50
CA GLN A 608 -11.30 -9.34 -33.28
C GLN A 608 -11.46 -9.82 -31.82
N LEU A 609 -10.38 -10.28 -31.18
CA LEU A 609 -10.42 -10.75 -29.79
C LEU A 609 -10.72 -9.61 -28.80
N HIS A 610 -10.13 -8.43 -29.00
CA HIS A 610 -10.39 -7.24 -28.18
C HIS A 610 -11.84 -6.77 -28.33
N LEU A 611 -12.38 -6.79 -29.56
CA LEU A 611 -13.77 -6.46 -29.83
C LEU A 611 -14.73 -7.46 -29.19
N GLN A 612 -14.46 -8.77 -29.27
CA GLN A 612 -15.24 -9.79 -28.58
C GLN A 612 -15.21 -9.59 -27.07
N ARG A 613 -14.04 -9.32 -26.48
CA ARG A 613 -13.90 -9.03 -25.04
C ARG A 613 -14.72 -7.82 -24.60
N MET A 614 -14.91 -6.84 -25.49
CA MET A 614 -15.69 -5.61 -25.24
C MET A 614 -17.15 -5.70 -25.71
N GLN A 615 -17.57 -6.85 -26.28
CA GLN A 615 -18.87 -7.07 -26.90
C GLN A 615 -19.19 -6.04 -28.00
N LEU A 616 -18.20 -5.79 -28.86
CA LEU A 616 -18.21 -4.83 -29.96
C LEU A 616 -17.79 -5.47 -31.30
N ASP A 617 -17.79 -6.80 -31.39
CA ASP A 617 -17.51 -7.55 -32.62
C ASP A 617 -18.68 -7.49 -33.61
N ASN A 618 -19.90 -7.29 -33.11
CA ASN A 618 -21.10 -7.04 -33.92
C ASN A 618 -21.95 -5.90 -33.30
N PRO A 619 -21.53 -4.63 -33.44
CA PRO A 619 -22.20 -3.50 -32.80
C PRO A 619 -23.60 -3.28 -33.37
N GLN A 620 -24.58 -3.00 -32.51
CA GLN A 620 -25.96 -2.73 -32.92
C GLN A 620 -26.31 -1.24 -32.74
N GLY A 621 -26.40 -0.53 -33.86
CA GLY A 621 -26.80 0.87 -33.90
C GLY A 621 -25.65 1.88 -33.73
N LEU A 622 -25.95 3.14 -34.01
CA LEU A 622 -24.94 4.20 -34.17
C LEU A 622 -24.03 4.42 -32.96
N ARG A 623 -24.55 4.22 -31.74
CA ARG A 623 -23.77 4.38 -30.51
C ARG A 623 -22.70 3.30 -30.37
N GLU A 624 -23.08 2.04 -30.61
CA GLU A 624 -22.17 0.90 -30.50
C GLU A 624 -21.13 0.91 -31.64
N GLU A 625 -21.54 1.31 -32.84
CA GLU A 625 -20.62 1.53 -33.98
C GLU A 625 -19.57 2.61 -33.65
N LEU A 626 -19.99 3.71 -33.01
CA LEU A 626 -19.08 4.75 -32.55
C LEU A 626 -18.12 4.22 -31.46
N TYR A 627 -18.61 3.44 -30.49
CA TYR A 627 -17.77 2.81 -29.48
C TYR A 627 -16.74 1.85 -30.07
N GLN A 628 -17.14 1.03 -31.05
CA GLN A 628 -16.23 0.16 -31.79
C GLN A 628 -15.13 0.97 -32.48
N ARG A 629 -15.49 2.03 -33.23
CA ARG A 629 -14.52 2.89 -33.93
C ARG A 629 -13.58 3.62 -32.98
N LEU A 630 -14.08 4.13 -31.86
CA LEU A 630 -13.25 4.76 -30.82
C LEU A 630 -12.27 3.76 -30.22
N LEU A 631 -12.73 2.55 -29.90
CA LEU A 631 -11.89 1.51 -29.34
C LEU A 631 -10.79 1.07 -30.31
N LEU A 632 -11.14 0.86 -31.58
CA LEU A 632 -10.18 0.50 -32.64
C LEU A 632 -9.13 1.58 -32.85
N ALA A 633 -9.52 2.86 -32.82
CA ALA A 633 -8.59 3.98 -32.86
C ALA A 633 -7.64 3.97 -31.64
N GLY A 634 -8.16 3.74 -30.43
CA GLY A 634 -7.35 3.63 -29.23
C GLY A 634 -6.37 2.46 -29.28
N LEU A 635 -6.82 1.29 -29.74
CA LEU A 635 -5.98 0.11 -29.90
C LEU A 635 -4.87 0.39 -30.92
N GLN A 636 -5.19 0.92 -32.11
CA GLN A 636 -4.18 1.26 -33.12
C GLN A 636 -3.10 2.22 -32.60
N ASN A 637 -3.49 3.23 -31.82
CA ASN A 637 -2.56 4.24 -31.28
C ASN A 637 -1.77 3.75 -30.06
N THR A 638 -2.09 2.58 -29.52
CA THR A 638 -1.42 1.98 -28.36
C THR A 638 -0.74 0.65 -28.67
N THR A 639 -1.01 0.07 -29.84
CA THR A 639 -0.36 -1.14 -30.34
C THR A 639 1.09 -0.80 -30.71
N GLY A 640 2.06 -1.40 -30.01
CA GLY A 640 3.48 -1.09 -30.16
C GLY A 640 4.12 -0.36 -28.98
N LEU A 641 3.33 0.07 -27.98
CA LEU A 641 3.83 0.59 -26.70
C LEU A 641 4.34 -0.52 -25.75
N THR A 642 4.67 -1.70 -26.26
CA THR A 642 5.19 -2.85 -25.48
C THR A 642 6.68 -2.71 -25.16
N GLY A 643 7.16 -1.48 -24.95
CA GLY A 643 8.54 -1.17 -24.60
C GLY A 643 8.69 -1.08 -23.10
#